data_AF-A0AAD3VSI5-F1
#
_entry.id   AF-A0AAD3VSI5-F1
#
_cell.length_a   1.000
_cell.length_b   1.000
_cell.length_c   1.000
_cell.angle_alpha   90.00
_cell.angle_beta   90.00
_cell.angle_gamma   90.00
#
_symmetry.space_group_name_H-M   'P 1'
#
loop_
_entity.id
_entity.type
_entity.pdbx_description
1 polymer ?
#
loop_
_entity_poly.entity_id
_entity_poly.type
_entity_poly.pdbx_seq_one_letter_code
_entity_poly.pdbx_strand_id
1 'polypeptide(L)'
;MAHPRTEMNNPVTRGIDTWPVAKMLEVMNAEDHRVASAVARSLKQIEQAVNWVTASLSSGGRVFYAGSGTSGRLAVLDAAELPPTYGDLGKRFVPLISGGPKAMFTADEGAEDNEAGGMRELRAHGVCASDTVIGVASSGRTPFVVGVLREARSAGAKTVAIVGDDSGPVVEAAELTIFVDVGPEVVAGSTRMKNGTAQKLVLNMISTASMIAMGRTYSNLMAGTAPRNTKLTGRALRILAEASGKSPETAGKALEDCGGALDVALVMLLTGLGPDDARAALESNNGTIRKTVETVLNKAGRASDASASEEPDTSPRHPVSASALEACVTSPRCAAKTDRLPQALPEEVGLDSRRVEEAFDVVRRAVGDGERDLPGAVAAIVRNGKIIGPRAFGWASREPERIAMTPNTMFDMASLTKVVATTPVILRLCEEGYFRLDDALSRFIPEFGQGGKDKITLRHLLTHTSGLPDHIRFWEKGLFGDDIIADICALPLGESVVGLKVVYSDLGFIMMGELVRVLTGKTVAELAREIVFEPLGMTETCFKPDPSLRHRIAATEYRADLGKIMWGEVHDENALALGGVAGHAGLFSTVWDTCKYAAMWLGEGQLNGTRILSSSTVRTAIQEHAAAGERRGLGWMLKSPTFSSGGDFISDRAYGHTGFTGTSLWCDPDAGVGIVLLTNRVHAGRASNAAIRLRPMFANAVMAAVVE
;
A
#
# COMPACT_ATOMS: atom_id res chain seq x y z
N MET A 1 27.72 21.81 23.59
CA MET A 1 26.29 21.69 23.25
C MET A 1 26.17 20.70 22.10
N ALA A 2 25.19 19.79 22.12
CA ALA A 2 24.96 18.89 20.99
C ALA A 2 24.57 19.73 19.75
N HIS A 3 25.16 19.43 18.60
CA HIS A 3 24.81 20.08 17.32
C HIS A 3 23.37 19.71 16.94
N PRO A 4 22.57 20.65 16.38
CA PRO A 4 21.25 20.33 15.87
C PRO A 4 21.31 19.19 14.85
N ARG A 5 20.26 18.35 14.79
CA ARG A 5 20.16 17.27 13.80
C ARG A 5 20.24 17.80 12.37
N THR A 6 19.74 19.01 12.13
CA THR A 6 19.81 19.70 10.84
C THR A 6 21.23 20.03 10.38
N GLU A 7 22.18 20.11 11.31
CA GLU A 7 23.59 20.42 11.05
C GLU A 7 24.47 19.17 10.95
N MET A 8 23.89 17.98 11.13
CA MET A 8 24.64 16.74 11.02
C MET A 8 25.12 16.52 9.60
N ASN A 9 26.30 15.91 9.48
CA ASN A 9 26.81 15.47 8.19
C ASN A 9 26.03 14.24 7.72
N ASN A 10 25.68 14.20 6.43
CA ASN A 10 25.08 13.02 5.82
C ASN A 10 26.19 12.04 5.39
N PRO A 11 26.27 10.83 6.01
CA PRO A 11 27.33 9.89 5.70
C PRO A 11 27.26 9.39 4.25
N VAL A 12 26.09 9.39 3.63
CA VAL A 12 25.88 8.94 2.24
C VAL A 12 26.55 9.89 1.25
N THR A 13 26.54 11.20 1.52
CA THR A 13 27.01 12.23 0.59
C THR A 13 28.42 12.72 0.90
N ARG A 14 29.19 11.93 1.66
CA ARG A 14 30.60 12.25 1.95
C ARG A 14 31.41 12.26 0.65
N GLY A 15 32.06 13.39 0.37
CA GLY A 15 32.84 13.59 -0.86
C GLY A 15 32.01 13.89 -2.12
N ILE A 16 30.74 14.31 -1.95
CA ILE A 16 29.82 14.64 -3.05
C ILE A 16 30.41 15.67 -4.03
N ASP A 17 31.32 16.54 -3.58
CA ASP A 17 32.04 17.55 -4.38
C ASP A 17 32.97 16.96 -5.46
N THR A 18 33.30 15.67 -5.37
CA THR A 18 34.17 14.97 -6.33
C THR A 18 33.42 14.05 -7.30
N TRP A 19 32.09 13.93 -7.16
CA TRP A 19 31.30 12.97 -7.93
C TRP A 19 30.93 13.48 -9.34
N PRO A 20 30.59 12.59 -10.28
CA PRO A 20 29.91 12.99 -11.51
C PRO A 20 28.53 13.60 -11.22
N VAL A 21 28.16 14.63 -11.97
CA VAL A 21 26.87 15.35 -11.80
C VAL A 21 25.66 14.42 -11.81
N ALA A 22 25.64 13.42 -12.70
CA ALA A 22 24.54 12.45 -12.76
C ALA A 22 24.32 11.73 -11.42
N LYS A 23 25.41 11.30 -10.76
CA LYS A 23 25.36 10.63 -9.46
C LYS A 23 24.94 11.58 -8.34
N MET A 24 25.36 12.85 -8.39
CA MET A 24 24.90 13.87 -7.44
C MET A 24 23.38 14.01 -7.50
N LEU A 25 22.82 14.12 -8.72
CA LEU A 25 21.38 14.27 -8.93
C LEU A 25 20.58 13.03 -8.51
N GLU A 26 21.10 11.83 -8.78
CA GLU A 26 20.48 10.57 -8.37
C GLU A 26 20.35 10.48 -6.84
N VAL A 27 21.43 10.80 -6.11
CA VAL A 27 21.44 10.76 -4.65
C VAL A 27 20.59 11.88 -4.04
N MET A 28 20.59 13.08 -4.64
CA MET A 28 19.68 14.16 -4.23
C MET A 28 18.22 13.72 -4.35
N ASN A 29 17.85 13.12 -5.49
CA ASN A 29 16.49 12.63 -5.71
C ASN A 29 16.12 11.48 -4.73
N ALA A 30 17.04 10.55 -4.50
CA ALA A 30 16.83 9.47 -3.52
C ALA A 30 16.60 10.01 -2.10
N GLU A 31 17.32 11.06 -1.71
CA GLU A 31 17.11 11.73 -0.43
C GLU A 31 15.77 12.48 -0.38
N ASP A 32 15.34 13.11 -1.47
CA ASP A 32 14.02 13.77 -1.58
C ASP A 32 12.84 12.78 -1.45
N HIS A 33 12.98 11.54 -1.96
CA HIS A 33 11.96 10.49 -1.82
C HIS A 33 11.61 10.17 -0.35
N ARG A 34 12.53 10.44 0.58
CA ARG A 34 12.34 10.19 2.01
C ARG A 34 11.42 11.22 2.68
N VAL A 35 11.26 12.39 2.06
CA VAL A 35 10.54 13.53 2.66
C VAL A 35 9.06 13.22 2.86
N ALA A 36 8.38 12.67 1.84
CA ALA A 36 6.95 12.36 1.95
C ALA A 36 6.67 11.32 3.06
N SER A 37 7.50 10.29 3.16
CA SER A 37 7.43 9.29 4.22
C SER A 37 7.72 9.87 5.61
N ALA A 38 8.56 10.90 5.71
CA ALA A 38 8.79 11.63 6.95
C ALA A 38 7.56 12.46 7.38
N VAL A 39 6.95 13.18 6.44
CA VAL A 39 5.70 13.93 6.69
C VAL A 39 4.58 12.99 7.11
N ALA A 40 4.48 11.80 6.52
CA ALA A 40 3.47 10.80 6.87
C ALA A 40 3.49 10.41 8.36
N ARG A 41 4.66 10.41 9.00
CA ARG A 41 4.79 10.13 10.45
C ARG A 41 4.23 11.23 11.35
N SER A 42 4.01 12.42 10.79
CA SER A 42 3.53 13.62 11.51
C SER A 42 2.05 13.94 11.27
N LEU A 43 1.32 13.07 10.57
CA LEU A 43 -0.07 13.35 10.15
C LEU A 43 -1.02 13.65 11.32
N LYS A 44 -0.82 13.03 12.49
CA LYS A 44 -1.66 13.31 13.68
C LYS A 44 -1.48 14.73 14.20
N GLN A 45 -0.25 15.23 14.21
CA GLN A 45 0.05 16.59 14.63
C GLN A 45 -0.43 17.59 13.57
N ILE A 46 -0.29 17.26 12.29
CA ILE A 46 -0.83 18.07 11.18
C ILE A 46 -2.35 18.17 11.28
N GLU A 47 -3.04 17.06 11.53
CA GLU A 47 -4.49 17.03 11.77
C GLU A 47 -4.89 17.94 12.94
N GLN A 48 -4.16 17.88 14.05
CA GLN A 48 -4.43 18.75 15.19
C GLN A 48 -4.25 20.24 14.86
N ALA A 49 -3.23 20.58 14.06
CA ALA A 49 -3.02 21.95 13.58
C ALA A 49 -4.15 22.40 12.64
N VAL A 50 -4.61 21.53 11.73
CA VAL A 50 -5.77 21.78 10.87
C VAL A 50 -7.00 22.09 11.73
N ASN A 51 -7.28 21.29 12.75
CA ASN A 51 -8.43 21.51 13.64
C ASN A 51 -8.38 22.88 14.34
N TRP A 52 -7.20 23.30 14.80
CA TRP A 52 -7.02 24.63 15.41
C TRP A 52 -7.15 25.76 14.39
N VAL A 53 -6.61 25.59 13.18
CA VAL A 53 -6.76 26.57 12.10
C VAL A 53 -8.22 26.71 11.67
N THR A 54 -8.92 25.61 11.45
CA THR A 54 -10.35 25.62 11.10
C THR A 54 -11.20 26.28 12.19
N ALA A 55 -10.90 26.02 13.47
CA ALA A 55 -11.59 26.68 14.58
C ALA A 55 -11.38 28.21 14.54
N SER A 56 -10.13 28.67 14.39
CA SER A 56 -9.80 30.10 14.31
C SER A 56 -10.47 30.79 13.12
N LEU A 57 -10.45 30.16 11.93
CA LEU A 57 -11.14 30.69 10.76
C LEU A 57 -12.66 30.74 10.95
N SER A 58 -13.25 29.73 11.60
CA SER A 58 -14.69 29.67 11.89
C SER A 58 -15.13 30.75 12.86
N SER A 59 -14.30 31.11 13.84
CA SER A 59 -14.56 32.21 14.78
C SER A 59 -14.22 33.60 14.21
N GLY A 60 -13.82 33.69 12.95
CA GLY A 60 -13.44 34.97 12.34
C GLY A 60 -12.07 35.49 12.76
N GLY A 61 -11.20 34.64 13.30
CA GLY A 61 -9.79 34.91 13.55
C GLY A 61 -8.92 34.78 12.29
N ARG A 62 -7.61 34.84 12.50
CA ARG A 62 -6.56 34.77 11.47
C ARG A 62 -5.57 33.64 11.77
N VAL A 63 -4.81 33.28 10.74
CA VAL A 63 -3.69 32.35 10.84
C VAL A 63 -2.42 33.13 10.55
N PHE A 64 -1.53 33.24 11.52
CA PHE A 64 -0.24 33.88 11.31
C PHE A 64 0.81 32.81 11.02
N TYR A 65 1.54 32.96 9.91
CA TYR A 65 2.78 32.22 9.73
C TYR A 65 3.96 33.08 10.16
N ALA A 66 5.00 32.48 10.73
CA ALA A 66 6.24 33.20 11.03
C ALA A 66 7.47 32.35 10.73
N GLY A 67 8.45 32.95 10.06
CA GLY A 67 9.71 32.28 9.77
C GLY A 67 10.83 33.23 9.35
N SER A 68 12.04 32.69 9.25
CA SER A 68 13.22 33.36 8.67
C SER A 68 13.68 32.62 7.42
N GLY A 69 14.42 33.30 6.55
CA GLY A 69 15.08 32.70 5.39
C GLY A 69 14.12 31.84 4.54
N THR A 70 14.53 30.60 4.24
CA THR A 70 13.71 29.67 3.44
C THR A 70 12.36 29.37 4.10
N SER A 71 12.33 29.15 5.41
CA SER A 71 11.09 28.84 6.13
C SER A 71 10.09 29.99 6.06
N GLY A 72 10.55 31.23 6.24
CA GLY A 72 9.72 32.43 6.06
C GLY A 72 9.21 32.58 4.63
N ARG A 73 10.06 32.35 3.62
CA ARG A 73 9.67 32.42 2.20
C ARG A 73 8.64 31.38 1.81
N LEU A 74 8.76 30.14 2.31
CA LEU A 74 7.77 29.08 2.06
C LEU A 74 6.42 29.40 2.70
N ALA A 75 6.42 30.02 3.88
CA ALA A 75 5.21 30.48 4.52
C ALA A 75 4.53 31.64 3.75
N VAL A 76 5.33 32.59 3.22
CA VAL A 76 4.83 33.64 2.32
C VAL A 76 4.26 33.02 1.04
N LEU A 77 4.92 32.01 0.48
CA LEU A 77 4.47 31.31 -0.73
C LEU A 77 3.09 30.67 -0.51
N ASP A 78 2.93 29.86 0.55
CA ASP A 78 1.64 29.23 0.86
C ASP A 78 0.54 30.30 1.03
N ALA A 79 0.77 31.32 1.87
CA ALA A 79 -0.21 32.39 2.09
C ALA A 79 -0.57 33.16 0.81
N ALA A 80 0.38 33.38 -0.10
CA ALA A 80 0.13 34.08 -1.36
C ALA A 80 -0.74 33.26 -2.33
N GLU A 81 -0.71 31.93 -2.25
CA GLU A 81 -1.49 31.03 -3.10
C GLU A 81 -2.94 30.85 -2.61
N LEU A 82 -3.24 31.17 -1.35
CA LEU A 82 -4.59 30.96 -0.79
C LEU A 82 -5.64 31.94 -1.34
N PRO A 83 -5.43 33.27 -1.45
CA PRO A 83 -6.43 34.16 -2.03
C PRO A 83 -6.86 33.82 -3.47
N PRO A 84 -5.95 33.50 -4.41
CA PRO A 84 -6.37 33.08 -5.76
C PRO A 84 -6.99 31.67 -5.80
N THR A 85 -6.86 30.85 -4.74
CA THR A 85 -7.37 29.47 -4.69
C THR A 85 -8.67 29.32 -3.90
N TYR A 86 -8.85 30.10 -2.82
CA TYR A 86 -9.95 29.99 -1.86
C TYR A 86 -10.64 31.33 -1.53
N GLY A 87 -10.28 32.39 -2.25
CA GLY A 87 -10.95 33.69 -2.19
C GLY A 87 -10.58 34.47 -0.93
N ASP A 88 -11.51 35.30 -0.45
CA ASP A 88 -11.23 36.23 0.65
C ASP A 88 -10.89 35.54 1.98
N LEU A 89 -11.34 34.29 2.18
CA LEU A 89 -10.94 33.52 3.36
C LEU A 89 -9.43 33.23 3.35
N GLY A 90 -8.83 33.06 2.17
CA GLY A 90 -7.38 32.90 2.01
C GLY A 90 -6.57 34.09 2.50
N LYS A 91 -7.13 35.32 2.48
CA LYS A 91 -6.45 36.53 2.97
C LYS A 91 -6.25 36.54 4.50
N ARG A 92 -6.90 35.62 5.23
CA ARG A 92 -6.74 35.48 6.68
C ARG A 92 -5.44 34.78 7.08
N PHE A 93 -4.71 34.22 6.13
CA PHE A 93 -3.37 33.70 6.34
C PHE A 93 -2.37 34.84 6.14
N VAL A 94 -1.73 35.27 7.24
CA VAL A 94 -0.85 36.45 7.28
C VAL A 94 0.58 35.98 7.52
N PRO A 95 1.48 36.09 6.52
CA PRO A 95 2.86 35.68 6.70
C PRO A 95 3.70 36.80 7.31
N LEU A 96 4.47 36.47 8.34
CA LEU A 96 5.49 37.29 8.97
C LEU A 96 6.86 36.72 8.60
N ILE A 97 7.69 37.52 7.95
CA ILE A 97 9.03 37.12 7.55
C ILE A 97 10.04 38.02 8.23
N SER A 98 11.01 37.42 8.93
CA SER A 98 12.12 38.15 9.55
C SER A 98 12.82 39.04 8.52
N GLY A 99 13.06 40.31 8.84
CA GLY A 99 13.61 41.32 7.93
C GLY A 99 12.56 42.01 7.03
N GLY A 100 11.28 41.64 7.17
CA GLY A 100 10.15 42.23 6.47
C GLY A 100 10.11 41.89 4.97
N PRO A 101 9.26 42.55 4.17
CA PRO A 101 9.00 42.17 2.78
C PRO A 101 10.24 42.08 1.87
N LYS A 102 11.30 42.84 2.16
CA LYS A 102 12.57 42.79 1.41
C LYS A 102 13.28 41.43 1.55
N ALA A 103 13.09 40.74 2.68
CA ALA A 103 13.68 39.43 2.95
C ALA A 103 13.20 38.32 1.99
N MET A 104 12.09 38.56 1.30
CA MET A 104 11.59 37.68 0.24
C MET A 104 12.59 37.55 -0.92
N PHE A 105 13.27 38.64 -1.28
CA PHE A 105 14.15 38.71 -2.45
C PHE A 105 15.64 38.80 -2.10
N THR A 106 15.98 39.19 -0.87
CA THR A 106 17.36 39.33 -0.42
C THR A 106 17.50 38.72 0.98
N ALA A 107 18.57 37.97 1.25
CA ALA A 107 18.79 37.42 2.58
C ALA A 107 19.17 38.54 3.56
N ASP A 108 18.59 38.51 4.75
CA ASP A 108 18.96 39.34 5.90
C ASP A 108 19.22 38.41 7.09
N GLU A 109 20.46 37.94 7.20
CA GLU A 109 20.85 36.94 8.20
C GLU A 109 20.81 37.52 9.63
N GLY A 110 21.00 38.83 9.81
CA GLY A 110 20.98 39.46 11.14
C GLY A 110 19.57 39.64 11.71
N ALA A 111 18.53 39.61 10.88
CA ALA A 111 17.17 39.79 11.34
C ALA A 111 16.64 38.59 12.15
N GLU A 112 17.13 37.37 11.88
CA GLU A 112 16.61 36.15 12.48
C GLU A 112 16.91 35.98 13.97
N ASP A 113 17.97 36.65 14.44
CA ASP A 113 18.39 36.69 15.85
C ASP A 113 17.61 37.71 16.69
N ASN A 114 16.63 38.41 16.11
CA ASN A 114 15.88 39.46 16.79
C ASN A 114 14.55 38.95 17.40
N GLU A 115 14.64 38.27 18.56
CA GLU A 115 13.46 37.77 19.30
C GLU A 115 12.44 38.88 19.60
N ALA A 116 12.91 40.02 20.13
CA ALA A 116 12.05 41.15 20.44
C ALA A 116 11.40 41.77 19.19
N GLY A 117 12.04 41.62 18.02
CA GLY A 117 11.49 41.98 16.72
C GLY A 117 10.25 41.18 16.38
N GLY A 118 10.33 39.84 16.51
CA GLY A 118 9.20 38.94 16.29
C GLY A 118 8.00 39.25 17.18
N MET A 119 8.24 39.50 18.48
CA MET A 119 7.19 39.91 19.41
C MET A 119 6.50 41.21 18.97
N ARG A 120 7.29 42.25 18.66
CA ARG A 120 6.76 43.56 18.24
C ARG A 120 5.95 43.45 16.95
N GLU A 121 6.44 42.67 16.00
CA GLU A 121 5.78 42.50 14.70
C GLU A 121 4.42 41.81 14.84
N LEU A 122 4.34 40.69 15.59
CA LEU A 122 3.06 40.03 15.83
C LEU A 122 2.09 40.92 16.62
N ARG A 123 2.59 41.62 17.66
CA ARG A 123 1.77 42.56 18.45
C ARG A 123 1.21 43.69 17.61
N ALA A 124 1.98 44.24 16.66
CA ALA A 124 1.51 45.29 15.75
C ALA A 124 0.36 44.83 14.84
N HIS A 125 0.24 43.51 14.58
CA HIS A 125 -0.89 42.92 13.87
C HIS A 125 -2.10 42.64 14.78
N GLY A 126 -2.02 42.95 16.08
CA GLY A 126 -3.11 42.80 17.03
C GLY A 126 -3.56 41.36 17.19
N VAL A 127 -2.62 40.42 17.40
CA VAL A 127 -2.93 39.02 17.69
C VAL A 127 -3.83 38.89 18.91
N CYS A 128 -4.76 37.92 18.88
CA CYS A 128 -5.70 37.67 19.96
C CYS A 128 -6.03 36.17 20.11
N ALA A 129 -6.84 35.82 21.12
CA ALA A 129 -7.13 34.42 21.46
C ALA A 129 -7.91 33.63 20.39
N SER A 130 -8.53 34.30 19.41
CA SER A 130 -9.19 33.63 18.28
C SER A 130 -8.23 33.31 17.12
N ASP A 131 -6.96 33.68 17.23
CA ASP A 131 -5.96 33.46 16.18
C ASP A 131 -5.18 32.15 16.42
N THR A 132 -4.65 31.58 15.33
CA THR A 132 -3.65 30.51 15.38
C THR A 132 -2.33 31.03 14.81
N VAL A 133 -1.21 30.76 15.46
CA VAL A 133 0.12 31.18 15.06
C VAL A 133 1.00 29.96 14.83
N ILE A 134 1.59 29.87 13.64
CA ILE A 134 2.40 28.75 13.18
C ILE A 134 3.83 29.27 12.90
N GLY A 135 4.76 28.91 13.77
CA GLY A 135 6.18 29.18 13.62
C GLY A 135 6.87 28.09 12.78
N VAL A 136 7.65 28.49 11.79
CA VAL A 136 8.37 27.59 10.87
C VAL A 136 9.87 27.84 11.01
N ALA A 137 10.60 26.85 11.51
CA ALA A 137 12.04 26.94 11.72
C ALA A 137 12.70 25.56 11.65
N SER A 138 13.48 25.30 10.59
CA SER A 138 14.15 23.99 10.41
C SER A 138 14.98 23.59 11.64
N SER A 139 15.79 24.51 12.17
CA SER A 139 16.66 24.24 13.33
C SER A 139 15.90 24.07 14.65
N GLY A 140 14.64 24.51 14.74
CA GLY A 140 13.92 24.61 16.01
C GLY A 140 14.44 25.69 16.97
N ARG A 141 15.32 26.60 16.52
CA ARG A 141 16.02 27.56 17.41
C ARG A 141 15.92 29.03 17.04
N THR A 142 15.33 29.39 15.89
CA THR A 142 15.34 30.75 15.35
C THR A 142 14.72 31.78 16.32
N PRO A 143 15.48 32.74 16.89
CA PRO A 143 14.98 33.66 17.92
C PRO A 143 13.77 34.49 17.51
N PHE A 144 13.73 35.01 16.28
CA PHE A 144 12.56 35.72 15.75
C PHE A 144 11.26 34.89 15.91
N VAL A 145 11.31 33.60 15.58
CA VAL A 145 10.16 32.68 15.66
C VAL A 145 9.79 32.40 17.12
N VAL A 146 10.79 32.26 18.01
CA VAL A 146 10.55 32.13 19.45
C VAL A 146 9.76 33.33 19.99
N GLY A 147 10.16 34.54 19.61
CA GLY A 147 9.49 35.78 20.02
C GLY A 147 8.04 35.84 19.55
N VAL A 148 7.78 35.51 18.28
CA VAL A 148 6.42 35.43 17.74
C VAL A 148 5.56 34.44 18.55
N LEU A 149 6.04 33.21 18.78
CA LEU A 149 5.27 32.19 19.48
C LEU A 149 5.00 32.56 20.95
N ARG A 150 5.97 33.17 21.63
CA ARG A 150 5.80 33.65 23.01
C ARG A 150 4.76 34.76 23.11
N GLU A 151 4.79 35.73 22.19
CA GLU A 151 3.78 36.80 22.13
C GLU A 151 2.40 36.21 21.84
N ALA A 152 2.28 35.29 20.87
CA ALA A 152 1.03 34.60 20.54
C ALA A 152 0.42 33.90 21.77
N ARG A 153 1.26 33.15 22.51
CA ARG A 153 0.84 32.46 23.74
C ARG A 153 0.37 33.43 24.81
N SER A 154 1.06 34.56 24.96
CA SER A 154 0.67 35.61 25.91
C SER A 154 -0.68 36.27 25.56
N ALA A 155 -1.01 36.33 24.27
CA ALA A 155 -2.29 36.83 23.77
C ALA A 155 -3.41 35.76 23.78
N GLY A 156 -3.11 34.54 24.23
CA GLY A 156 -4.04 33.40 24.28
C GLY A 156 -4.29 32.71 22.94
N ALA A 157 -3.53 33.04 21.90
CA ALA A 157 -3.62 32.40 20.59
C ALA A 157 -3.05 30.98 20.62
N LYS A 158 -3.55 30.11 19.74
CA LYS A 158 -3.00 28.75 19.60
C LYS A 158 -1.64 28.79 18.91
N THR A 159 -0.68 28.01 19.41
CA THR A 159 0.71 28.05 18.92
C THR A 159 1.18 26.70 18.39
N VAL A 160 1.67 26.70 17.14
CA VAL A 160 2.20 25.51 16.45
C VAL A 160 3.64 25.78 16.00
N ALA A 161 4.52 24.79 16.13
CA ALA A 161 5.88 24.82 15.58
C ALA A 161 6.05 23.74 14.51
N ILE A 162 6.57 24.11 13.33
CA ILE A 162 7.01 23.18 12.29
C ILE A 162 8.53 23.19 12.27
N VAL A 163 9.16 22.07 12.65
CA VAL A 163 10.60 21.99 12.89
C VAL A 163 11.23 20.73 12.30
N GLY A 164 12.51 20.83 11.96
CA GLY A 164 13.39 19.72 11.57
C GLY A 164 14.26 19.19 12.71
N ASP A 165 14.16 19.80 13.89
CA ASP A 165 14.82 19.41 15.13
C ASP A 165 13.88 19.70 16.31
N ASP A 166 13.65 18.69 17.16
CA ASP A 166 12.70 18.71 18.27
C ASP A 166 13.29 19.21 19.61
N SER A 167 14.55 19.66 19.63
CA SER A 167 15.30 19.96 20.86
C SER A 167 15.53 21.45 21.16
N GLY A 168 14.84 22.36 20.46
CA GLY A 168 15.12 23.80 20.51
C GLY A 168 14.03 24.69 21.14
N PRO A 169 14.34 25.96 21.45
CA PRO A 169 13.43 26.89 22.13
C PRO A 169 12.14 27.22 21.35
N VAL A 170 12.11 26.98 20.03
CA VAL A 170 10.87 27.11 19.24
C VAL A 170 9.85 26.05 19.66
N VAL A 171 10.33 24.83 19.99
CA VAL A 171 9.49 23.73 20.46
C VAL A 171 8.89 24.06 21.82
N GLU A 172 9.70 24.58 22.74
CA GLU A 172 9.26 24.99 24.08
C GLU A 172 8.23 26.13 24.05
N ALA A 173 8.35 27.02 23.07
CA ALA A 173 7.46 28.16 22.91
C ALA A 173 6.08 27.79 22.35
N ALA A 174 5.93 26.65 21.66
CA ALA A 174 4.68 26.20 21.04
C ALA A 174 3.88 25.23 21.94
N GLU A 175 2.54 25.22 21.77
CA GLU A 175 1.65 24.20 22.36
C GLU A 175 1.66 22.89 21.58
N LEU A 176 1.84 22.96 20.25
CA LEU A 176 1.87 21.80 19.35
C LEU A 176 3.15 21.83 18.51
N THR A 177 3.86 20.71 18.44
CA THR A 177 5.06 20.57 17.62
C THR A 177 4.82 19.54 16.51
N ILE A 178 5.02 19.97 15.27
CA ILE A 178 5.11 19.14 14.08
C ILE A 178 6.60 18.99 13.75
N PHE A 179 7.19 17.92 14.28
CA PHE A 179 8.58 17.56 14.01
C PHE A 179 8.66 16.60 12.82
N VAL A 180 9.32 17.03 11.74
CA VAL A 180 9.50 16.19 10.55
C VAL A 180 10.95 15.74 10.43
N ASP A 181 11.23 14.52 10.88
CA ASP A 181 12.57 13.94 10.79
C ASP A 181 12.89 13.48 9.36
N VAL A 182 13.55 14.36 8.61
CA VAL A 182 14.07 14.08 7.26
C VAL A 182 15.53 13.59 7.27
N GLY A 183 16.15 13.47 8.44
CA GLY A 183 17.57 13.17 8.60
C GLY A 183 18.53 14.26 8.07
N PRO A 184 19.85 13.98 8.05
CA PRO A 184 20.88 14.91 7.59
C PRO A 184 20.71 15.35 6.12
N GLU A 185 20.92 16.62 5.82
CA GLU A 185 20.81 17.16 4.46
C GLU A 185 21.93 16.67 3.53
N VAL A 186 21.70 16.67 2.21
CA VAL A 186 22.71 16.27 1.20
C VAL A 186 23.98 17.11 1.33
N VAL A 187 23.81 18.41 1.54
CA VAL A 187 24.85 19.33 1.98
C VAL A 187 24.54 19.69 3.43
N ALA A 188 25.44 19.34 4.35
CA ALA A 188 25.24 19.55 5.79
C ALA A 188 24.83 21.01 6.08
N GLY A 189 23.77 21.19 6.89
CA GLY A 189 23.21 22.51 7.23
C GLY A 189 22.36 23.17 6.14
N SER A 190 22.34 22.67 4.89
CA SER A 190 21.55 23.24 3.80
C SER A 190 20.06 22.86 3.89
N THR A 191 19.40 23.28 4.96
CA THR A 191 17.99 22.98 5.29
C THR A 191 16.98 23.54 4.29
N ARG A 192 17.41 24.33 3.30
CA ARG A 192 16.58 24.72 2.16
C ARG A 192 16.18 23.53 1.25
N MET A 193 16.78 22.37 1.45
CA MET A 193 16.55 21.14 0.67
C MET A 193 15.40 20.32 1.30
N LYS A 194 15.68 19.19 1.96
CA LYS A 194 14.63 18.28 2.43
C LYS A 194 13.74 18.92 3.49
N ASN A 195 14.31 19.65 4.43
CA ASN A 195 13.54 20.38 5.45
C ASN A 195 12.61 21.42 4.82
N GLY A 196 13.11 22.19 3.85
CA GLY A 196 12.28 23.12 3.08
C GLY A 196 11.15 22.42 2.34
N THR A 197 11.43 21.29 1.67
CA THR A 197 10.40 20.47 1.01
C THR A 197 9.37 19.95 2.00
N ALA A 198 9.80 19.44 3.16
CA ALA A 198 8.90 18.99 4.23
C ALA A 198 8.00 20.12 4.72
N GLN A 199 8.56 21.30 5.00
CA GLN A 199 7.81 22.49 5.42
C GLN A 199 6.76 22.87 4.39
N LYS A 200 7.11 22.87 3.09
CA LYS A 200 6.15 23.12 2.01
C LYS A 200 4.98 22.13 2.05
N LEU A 201 5.26 20.84 2.16
CA LEU A 201 4.21 19.80 2.20
C LEU A 201 3.30 19.99 3.41
N VAL A 202 3.86 20.24 4.60
CA VAL A 202 3.10 20.46 5.83
C VAL A 202 2.23 21.72 5.74
N LEU A 203 2.80 22.84 5.28
CA LEU A 203 2.05 24.10 5.11
C LEU A 203 0.87 23.91 4.15
N ASN A 204 1.12 23.29 2.99
CA ASN A 204 0.06 23.00 2.02
C ASN A 204 -1.02 22.08 2.58
N MET A 205 -0.65 21.03 3.35
CA MET A 205 -1.61 20.17 4.02
C MET A 205 -2.48 20.95 5.01
N ILE A 206 -1.87 21.78 5.86
CA ILE A 206 -2.59 22.58 6.85
C ILE A 206 -3.56 23.54 6.16
N SER A 207 -3.07 24.32 5.20
CA SER A 207 -3.87 25.36 4.53
C SER A 207 -4.98 24.77 3.67
N THR A 208 -4.67 23.77 2.83
CA THR A 208 -5.66 23.11 1.96
C THR A 208 -6.71 22.34 2.75
N ALA A 209 -6.31 21.51 3.72
CA ALA A 209 -7.28 20.74 4.51
C ALA A 209 -8.20 21.65 5.32
N SER A 210 -7.66 22.75 5.87
CA SER A 210 -8.48 23.75 6.57
C SER A 210 -9.50 24.40 5.65
N MET A 211 -9.12 24.74 4.41
CA MET A 211 -10.05 25.34 3.43
C MET A 211 -11.12 24.36 2.95
N ILE A 212 -10.77 23.09 2.78
CA ILE A 212 -11.74 22.02 2.50
C ILE A 212 -12.73 21.89 3.67
N ALA A 213 -12.25 21.85 4.91
CA ALA A 213 -13.10 21.80 6.10
C ALA A 213 -14.00 23.04 6.25
N MET A 214 -13.52 24.21 5.81
CA MET A 214 -14.29 25.46 5.74
C MET A 214 -15.24 25.52 4.54
N GLY A 215 -15.37 24.44 3.76
CA GLY A 215 -16.36 24.33 2.68
C GLY A 215 -16.02 25.09 1.40
N ARG A 216 -14.74 25.45 1.19
CA ARG A 216 -14.28 26.22 0.01
C ARG A 216 -14.05 25.37 -1.24
N THR A 217 -14.27 24.07 -1.15
CA THR A 217 -14.30 23.15 -2.29
C THR A 217 -15.66 22.49 -2.42
N TYR A 218 -15.94 21.94 -3.59
CA TYR A 218 -17.04 21.01 -3.79
C TYR A 218 -16.47 19.71 -4.36
N SER A 219 -16.57 18.62 -3.59
CA SER A 219 -15.75 17.43 -3.87
C SER A 219 -14.26 17.83 -3.88
N ASN A 220 -13.52 17.43 -4.91
CA ASN A 220 -12.12 17.79 -5.18
C ASN A 220 -11.98 19.04 -6.10
N LEU A 221 -13.06 19.79 -6.35
CA LEU A 221 -13.07 20.94 -7.25
C LEU A 221 -12.89 22.27 -6.50
N MET A 222 -12.03 23.14 -7.06
CA MET A 222 -11.72 24.49 -6.56
C MET A 222 -12.88 25.46 -6.88
N ALA A 223 -13.98 25.30 -6.17
CA ALA A 223 -15.24 26.00 -6.44
C ALA A 223 -15.38 27.34 -5.66
N GLY A 224 -14.49 27.65 -4.73
CA GLY A 224 -14.59 28.81 -3.83
C GLY A 224 -14.05 30.15 -4.35
N THR A 225 -13.81 30.32 -5.66
CA THR A 225 -13.22 31.56 -6.22
C THR A 225 -13.85 32.04 -7.52
N ALA A 226 -14.05 33.35 -7.62
CA ALA A 226 -14.38 34.03 -8.87
C ALA A 226 -13.15 34.11 -9.80
N PRO A 227 -13.28 33.79 -11.11
CA PRO A 227 -12.18 33.84 -12.06
C PRO A 227 -11.76 35.28 -12.37
N ARG A 228 -10.44 35.55 -12.37
CA ARG A 228 -9.87 36.89 -12.60
C ARG A 228 -9.12 37.06 -13.93
N ASN A 229 -9.04 36.00 -14.73
CA ASN A 229 -8.39 36.03 -16.04
C ASN A 229 -9.00 34.95 -16.95
N THR A 230 -8.74 35.05 -18.26
CA THR A 230 -9.30 34.14 -19.28
C THR A 230 -9.04 32.66 -18.99
N LYS A 231 -7.87 32.31 -18.45
CA LYS A 231 -7.52 30.93 -18.06
C LYS A 231 -8.39 30.45 -16.90
N LEU A 232 -8.60 31.28 -15.89
CA LEU A 232 -9.45 30.97 -14.74
C LEU A 232 -10.92 30.91 -15.14
N THR A 233 -11.38 31.73 -16.08
CA THR A 233 -12.76 31.66 -16.61
C THR A 233 -12.99 30.32 -17.30
N GLY A 234 -12.07 29.88 -18.16
CA GLY A 234 -12.17 28.55 -18.79
C GLY A 234 -12.13 27.39 -17.78
N ARG A 235 -11.41 27.54 -16.66
CA ARG A 235 -11.44 26.57 -15.55
C ARG A 235 -12.78 26.58 -14.82
N ALA A 236 -13.33 27.74 -14.51
CA ALA A 236 -14.62 27.91 -13.84
C ALA A 236 -15.76 27.23 -14.63
N LEU A 237 -15.78 27.39 -15.96
CA LEU A 237 -16.77 26.74 -16.82
C LEU A 237 -16.68 25.21 -16.78
N ARG A 238 -15.46 24.65 -16.79
CA ARG A 238 -15.26 23.19 -16.66
C ARG A 238 -15.71 22.68 -15.30
N ILE A 239 -15.38 23.40 -14.22
CA ILE A 239 -15.79 23.06 -12.86
C ILE A 239 -17.32 23.03 -12.76
N LEU A 240 -18.01 24.05 -13.29
CA LEU A 240 -19.47 24.10 -13.28
C LEU A 240 -20.08 22.94 -14.07
N ALA A 241 -19.63 22.73 -15.31
CA ALA A 241 -20.15 21.66 -16.15
C ALA A 241 -19.94 20.27 -15.54
N GLU A 242 -18.75 20.00 -15.02
CA GLU A 242 -18.40 18.73 -14.35
C GLU A 242 -19.22 18.52 -13.08
N ALA A 243 -19.30 19.53 -12.21
CA ALA A 243 -19.96 19.41 -10.92
C ALA A 243 -21.49 19.33 -11.02
N SER A 244 -22.09 20.02 -11.99
CA SER A 244 -23.56 20.09 -12.14
C SER A 244 -24.11 19.16 -13.23
N GLY A 245 -23.26 18.55 -14.06
CA GLY A 245 -23.66 17.77 -15.24
C GLY A 245 -24.38 18.60 -16.32
N LYS A 246 -24.17 19.92 -16.37
CA LYS A 246 -24.83 20.83 -17.33
C LYS A 246 -23.88 21.19 -18.47
N SER A 247 -24.45 21.64 -19.59
CA SER A 247 -23.65 22.02 -20.76
C SER A 247 -22.75 23.24 -20.48
N PRO A 248 -21.62 23.40 -21.19
CA PRO A 248 -20.76 24.57 -21.06
C PRO A 248 -21.48 25.90 -21.29
N GLU A 249 -22.48 25.94 -22.18
CA GLU A 249 -23.30 27.13 -22.45
C GLU A 249 -24.19 27.47 -21.24
N THR A 250 -24.79 26.45 -20.63
CA THR A 250 -25.60 26.61 -19.42
C THR A 250 -24.73 27.06 -18.24
N ALA A 251 -23.55 26.47 -18.08
CA ALA A 251 -22.56 26.87 -17.09
C ALA A 251 -22.06 28.30 -17.31
N GLY A 252 -21.84 28.71 -18.57
CA GLY A 252 -21.45 30.06 -18.95
C GLY A 252 -22.50 31.09 -18.58
N LYS A 253 -23.75 30.84 -18.98
CA LYS A 253 -24.88 31.69 -18.61
C LYS A 253 -25.05 31.79 -17.09
N ALA A 254 -24.96 30.67 -16.37
CA ALA A 254 -25.05 30.66 -14.92
C ALA A 254 -23.94 31.48 -14.24
N LEU A 255 -22.72 31.40 -14.74
CA LEU A 255 -21.60 32.18 -14.24
C LEU A 255 -21.78 33.68 -14.52
N GLU A 256 -22.30 34.04 -15.70
CA GLU A 256 -22.63 35.43 -16.07
C GLU A 256 -23.76 35.99 -15.20
N ASP A 257 -24.86 35.25 -15.05
CA ASP A 257 -26.01 35.61 -14.22
C ASP A 257 -25.61 35.83 -12.74
N CYS A 258 -24.57 35.13 -12.28
CA CYS A 258 -24.01 35.28 -10.94
C CYS A 258 -22.88 36.31 -10.83
N GLY A 259 -22.60 37.10 -11.88
CA GLY A 259 -21.55 38.12 -11.88
C GLY A 259 -20.13 37.55 -11.72
N GLY A 260 -19.90 36.32 -12.17
CA GLY A 260 -18.63 35.61 -12.05
C GLY A 260 -18.42 34.87 -10.72
N ALA A 261 -19.38 34.87 -9.81
CA ALA A 261 -19.29 34.11 -8.56
C ALA A 261 -19.50 32.60 -8.81
N LEU A 262 -18.41 31.85 -8.87
CA LEU A 262 -18.39 30.43 -9.21
C LEU A 262 -19.16 29.55 -8.21
N ASP A 263 -19.03 29.83 -6.92
CA ASP A 263 -19.73 29.15 -5.84
C ASP A 263 -21.24 29.37 -5.91
N VAL A 264 -21.68 30.62 -6.13
CA VAL A 264 -23.09 30.98 -6.32
C VAL A 264 -23.66 30.31 -7.56
N ALA A 265 -22.95 30.37 -8.69
CA ALA A 265 -23.35 29.71 -9.94
C ALA A 265 -23.47 28.19 -9.75
N LEU A 266 -22.56 27.57 -9.00
CA LEU A 266 -22.61 26.14 -8.73
C LEU A 266 -23.82 25.76 -7.87
N VAL A 267 -24.10 26.51 -6.79
CA VAL A 267 -25.30 26.30 -5.98
C VAL A 267 -26.56 26.47 -6.84
N MET A 268 -26.61 27.53 -7.63
CA MET A 268 -27.71 27.79 -8.57
C MET A 268 -27.98 26.60 -9.49
N LEU A 269 -26.93 26.06 -10.12
CA LEU A 269 -27.04 24.91 -11.03
C LEU A 269 -27.44 23.60 -10.34
N LEU A 270 -27.02 23.40 -9.08
CA LEU A 270 -27.30 22.19 -8.31
C LEU A 270 -28.68 22.20 -7.63
N THR A 271 -29.21 23.37 -7.27
CA THR A 271 -30.46 23.48 -6.50
C THR A 271 -31.62 24.08 -7.29
N GLY A 272 -31.34 24.74 -8.41
CA GLY A 272 -32.35 25.46 -9.22
C GLY A 272 -32.85 26.76 -8.59
N LEU A 273 -32.14 27.30 -7.59
CA LEU A 273 -32.45 28.62 -7.02
C LEU A 273 -32.15 29.74 -8.03
N GLY A 274 -32.71 30.94 -7.80
CA GLY A 274 -32.23 32.16 -8.48
C GLY A 274 -30.87 32.62 -7.93
N PRO A 275 -30.12 33.48 -8.66
CA PRO A 275 -28.80 33.97 -8.23
C PRO A 275 -28.77 34.60 -6.83
N ASP A 276 -29.76 35.45 -6.51
CA ASP A 276 -29.84 36.15 -5.23
C ASP A 276 -30.17 35.19 -4.08
N ASP A 277 -31.09 34.25 -4.29
CA ASP A 277 -31.43 33.22 -3.29
C ASP A 277 -30.26 32.26 -3.05
N ALA A 278 -29.54 31.86 -4.11
CA ALA A 278 -28.35 31.04 -4.00
C ALA A 278 -27.25 31.75 -3.19
N ARG A 279 -27.08 33.06 -3.39
CA ARG A 279 -26.14 33.89 -2.62
C ARG A 279 -26.53 33.99 -1.15
N ALA A 280 -27.79 34.30 -0.87
CA ALA A 280 -28.31 34.37 0.49
C ALA A 280 -28.21 33.01 1.22
N ALA A 281 -28.46 31.90 0.51
CA ALA A 281 -28.34 30.56 1.04
C ALA A 281 -26.88 30.19 1.37
N LEU A 282 -25.92 30.58 0.51
CA LEU A 282 -24.50 30.43 0.78
C LEU A 282 -24.05 31.24 2.00
N GLU A 283 -24.45 32.51 2.09
CA GLU A 283 -24.14 33.38 3.25
C GLU A 283 -24.68 32.78 4.56
N SER A 284 -25.92 32.32 4.56
CA SER A 284 -26.56 31.66 5.71
C SER A 284 -25.86 30.37 6.15
N ASN A 285 -25.07 29.76 5.26
CA ASN A 285 -24.29 28.55 5.51
C ASN A 285 -22.78 28.80 5.55
N ASN A 286 -22.36 30.03 5.88
CA ASN A 286 -20.97 30.45 6.01
C ASN A 286 -20.12 30.20 4.75
N GLY A 287 -20.74 30.18 3.57
CA GLY A 287 -20.11 29.93 2.28
C GLY A 287 -19.74 28.47 2.02
N THR A 288 -20.30 27.51 2.76
CA THR A 288 -20.09 26.08 2.50
C THR A 288 -21.00 25.59 1.39
N ILE A 289 -20.44 25.26 0.22
CA ILE A 289 -21.22 24.88 -0.97
C ILE A 289 -22.06 23.63 -0.71
N ARG A 290 -21.45 22.54 -0.24
CA ARG A 290 -22.14 21.25 -0.02
C ARG A 290 -23.29 21.37 1.00
N LYS A 291 -23.02 21.96 2.16
CA LYS A 291 -24.03 22.20 3.20
C LYS A 291 -25.18 23.06 2.68
N THR A 292 -24.90 24.06 1.84
CA THR A 292 -25.93 24.89 1.22
C THR A 292 -26.83 24.07 0.32
N VAL A 293 -26.25 23.28 -0.60
CA VAL A 293 -27.00 22.40 -1.50
C VAL A 293 -27.86 21.40 -0.73
N GLU A 294 -27.30 20.73 0.26
CA GLU A 294 -28.02 19.77 1.11
C GLU A 294 -29.16 20.44 1.88
N THR A 295 -28.94 21.63 2.45
CA THR A 295 -29.98 22.36 3.21
C THR A 295 -31.14 22.77 2.32
N VAL A 296 -30.86 23.22 1.10
CA VAL A 296 -31.88 23.63 0.12
C VAL A 296 -32.66 22.42 -0.38
N LEU A 297 -31.99 21.34 -0.78
CA LEU A 297 -32.63 20.13 -1.29
C LEU A 297 -33.43 19.38 -0.21
N ASN A 298 -32.94 19.34 1.04
CA ASN A 298 -33.68 18.72 2.15
C ASN A 298 -34.95 19.50 2.54
N LYS A 299 -34.94 20.84 2.38
CA LYS A 299 -36.16 21.65 2.53
C LYS A 299 -37.17 21.36 1.41
N ALA A 300 -36.70 21.08 0.19
CA ALA A 300 -37.55 20.69 -0.93
C ALA A 300 -38.11 19.26 -0.81
N GLY A 301 -37.30 18.29 -0.35
CA GLY A 301 -37.70 16.88 -0.17
C GLY A 301 -38.76 16.66 0.91
N ARG A 302 -38.71 17.44 2.00
CA ARG A 302 -39.77 17.43 3.04
C ARG A 302 -41.13 17.94 2.52
N ALA A 303 -41.18 18.58 1.36
CA ALA A 303 -42.43 18.96 0.71
C ALA A 303 -42.94 17.89 -0.28
N SER A 304 -42.12 16.89 -0.66
CA SER A 304 -42.46 15.88 -1.68
C SER A 304 -42.74 14.47 -1.15
N ASP A 305 -42.36 14.12 0.07
CA ASP A 305 -42.53 12.76 0.66
C ASP A 305 -43.98 12.41 1.10
N ALA A 306 -44.99 13.04 0.51
CA ALA A 306 -46.40 12.78 0.80
C ALA A 306 -47.07 11.75 -0.15
N SER A 307 -46.35 11.05 -1.02
CA SER A 307 -47.00 10.09 -1.93
C SER A 307 -46.13 8.93 -2.42
N ALA A 308 -46.60 7.74 -2.03
CA ALA A 308 -46.62 6.48 -2.77
C ALA A 308 -45.50 5.45 -2.53
N SER A 309 -45.99 4.21 -2.47
CA SER A 309 -45.47 2.96 -1.92
C SER A 309 -45.39 1.85 -3.00
N GLU A 310 -44.46 0.92 -2.78
CA GLU A 310 -44.43 -0.53 -3.07
C GLU A 310 -44.61 -1.11 -4.51
N GLU A 311 -43.56 -1.86 -4.92
CA GLU A 311 -43.46 -3.26 -5.45
C GLU A 311 -44.67 -3.92 -6.16
N PRO A 312 -44.49 -4.88 -7.14
CA PRO A 312 -43.98 -6.24 -6.83
C PRO A 312 -43.45 -7.16 -7.98
N ASP A 313 -43.07 -8.39 -7.59
CA ASP A 313 -43.47 -9.72 -8.16
C ASP A 313 -42.51 -10.56 -9.05
N THR A 314 -42.84 -11.86 -9.13
CA THR A 314 -42.03 -13.07 -8.97
C THR A 314 -42.07 -14.05 -10.17
N SER A 315 -40.95 -14.75 -10.42
CA SER A 315 -40.78 -16.17 -10.83
C SER A 315 -41.46 -16.71 -12.14
N PRO A 316 -41.30 -18.00 -12.58
CA PRO A 316 -40.18 -18.98 -12.59
C PRO A 316 -39.98 -19.68 -13.99
N ARG A 317 -39.07 -20.66 -14.12
CA ARG A 317 -39.24 -21.98 -14.85
C ARG A 317 -37.97 -22.87 -14.89
N HIS A 318 -38.16 -24.17 -14.64
CA HIS A 318 -37.25 -25.33 -14.76
C HIS A 318 -37.35 -25.99 -16.17
N PRO A 319 -36.76 -27.19 -16.48
CA PRO A 319 -35.51 -27.91 -16.07
C PRO A 319 -34.71 -28.41 -17.30
N VAL A 320 -33.64 -29.24 -17.14
CA VAL A 320 -33.40 -30.55 -17.83
C VAL A 320 -32.02 -31.14 -17.42
N SER A 321 -31.99 -32.46 -17.23
CA SER A 321 -30.91 -33.37 -16.83
C SER A 321 -30.00 -33.86 -17.97
N ALA A 322 -28.78 -34.35 -17.67
CA ALA A 322 -28.29 -35.69 -18.04
C ALA A 322 -26.85 -35.98 -17.55
N SER A 323 -26.63 -37.25 -17.19
CA SER A 323 -25.48 -37.94 -16.59
C SER A 323 -24.32 -38.26 -17.55
N ALA A 324 -23.07 -38.15 -17.08
CA ALA A 324 -22.09 -39.22 -16.76
C ALA A 324 -21.33 -39.90 -17.93
N LEU A 325 -19.99 -40.01 -17.79
CA LEU A 325 -19.18 -41.16 -18.22
C LEU A 325 -17.72 -41.06 -17.72
N GLU A 326 -17.27 -42.15 -17.09
CA GLU A 326 -15.92 -42.48 -16.62
C GLU A 326 -14.99 -42.91 -17.77
N ALA A 327 -13.67 -42.83 -17.57
CA ALA A 327 -12.75 -43.98 -17.80
C ALA A 327 -11.31 -43.67 -17.36
N CYS A 328 -10.71 -44.71 -16.77
CA CYS A 328 -9.42 -44.81 -16.09
C CYS A 328 -8.29 -45.23 -17.05
N VAL A 329 -7.04 -44.77 -16.83
CA VAL A 329 -5.84 -45.42 -17.40
C VAL A 329 -4.71 -45.43 -16.37
N THR A 330 -4.28 -46.64 -16.04
CA THR A 330 -3.19 -47.03 -15.13
C THR A 330 -1.84 -47.21 -15.87
N SER A 331 -0.70 -46.84 -15.26
CA SER A 331 0.64 -47.41 -15.55
C SER A 331 1.70 -46.97 -14.51
N PRO A 332 2.76 -47.78 -14.22
CA PRO A 332 3.32 -47.90 -12.87
C PRO A 332 4.62 -47.13 -12.59
N ARG A 333 4.82 -46.87 -11.29
CA ARG A 333 5.98 -46.23 -10.65
C ARG A 333 7.26 -47.06 -10.73
N CYS A 334 8.38 -46.40 -11.01
CA CYS A 334 9.73 -46.87 -10.69
C CYS A 334 10.24 -46.12 -9.45
N ALA A 335 10.84 -46.83 -8.49
CA ALA A 335 11.18 -46.34 -7.16
C ALA A 335 12.39 -45.38 -7.16
N ALA A 336 12.24 -44.17 -6.62
CA ALA A 336 13.30 -43.17 -6.48
C ALA A 336 13.99 -43.23 -5.10
N LYS A 337 15.33 -43.13 -5.10
CA LYS A 337 16.15 -42.86 -3.90
C LYS A 337 15.65 -41.60 -3.21
N THR A 338 15.53 -41.60 -1.88
CA THR A 338 14.96 -40.48 -1.12
C THR A 338 15.90 -39.27 -1.13
N ASP A 339 15.62 -38.32 -2.02
CA ASP A 339 16.35 -37.08 -2.24
C ASP A 339 15.97 -35.98 -1.23
N ARG A 340 15.77 -36.29 0.05
CA ARG A 340 15.34 -35.29 1.05
C ARG A 340 16.52 -34.45 1.54
N LEU A 341 16.29 -33.18 1.88
CA LEU A 341 17.28 -32.41 2.65
C LEU A 341 17.59 -33.15 3.96
N PRO A 342 18.85 -33.13 4.42
CA PRO A 342 19.22 -33.76 5.67
C PRO A 342 18.45 -33.12 6.83
N GLN A 343 17.93 -33.97 7.71
CA GLN A 343 17.42 -33.51 9.00
C GLN A 343 18.58 -33.32 9.97
N ALA A 344 18.43 -32.39 10.92
CA ALA A 344 19.40 -32.16 11.97
C ALA A 344 18.74 -31.86 13.31
N LEU A 345 19.50 -32.07 14.37
CA LEU A 345 19.16 -31.54 15.68
C LEU A 345 19.32 -29.99 15.66
N PRO A 346 18.49 -29.25 16.42
CA PRO A 346 18.57 -27.79 16.47
C PRO A 346 19.99 -27.26 16.73
N GLU A 347 20.73 -27.88 17.65
CA GLU A 347 22.06 -27.42 18.05
C GLU A 347 23.08 -27.50 16.91
N GLU A 348 22.94 -28.47 16.00
CA GLU A 348 23.84 -28.64 14.85
C GLU A 348 23.77 -27.48 13.84
N VAL A 349 22.72 -26.66 13.93
CA VAL A 349 22.51 -25.51 13.06
C VAL A 349 22.40 -24.20 13.85
N GLY A 350 22.85 -24.19 15.10
CA GLY A 350 22.87 -22.99 15.95
C GLY A 350 21.49 -22.57 16.47
N LEU A 351 20.55 -23.51 16.63
CA LEU A 351 19.25 -23.26 17.25
C LEU A 351 19.20 -23.84 18.67
N ASP A 352 18.58 -23.12 19.60
CA ASP A 352 18.30 -23.62 20.95
C ASP A 352 17.14 -24.63 20.90
N SER A 353 17.42 -25.89 21.23
CA SER A 353 16.42 -26.98 21.17
C SER A 353 15.17 -26.73 22.01
N ARG A 354 15.32 -26.11 23.19
CA ARG A 354 14.18 -25.82 24.07
C ARG A 354 13.27 -24.80 23.41
N ARG A 355 13.84 -23.73 22.85
CA ARG A 355 13.08 -22.69 22.13
C ARG A 355 12.49 -23.19 20.81
N VAL A 356 13.14 -24.13 20.13
CA VAL A 356 12.55 -24.80 18.96
C VAL A 356 11.29 -25.57 19.34
N GLU A 357 11.31 -26.32 20.44
CA GLU A 357 10.10 -27.00 20.92
C GLU A 357 9.01 -26.00 21.36
N GLU A 358 9.39 -24.89 22.02
CA GLU A 358 8.47 -23.78 22.33
C GLU A 358 7.84 -23.17 21.06
N ALA A 359 8.59 -23.09 19.95
CA ALA A 359 8.08 -22.63 18.67
C ALA A 359 7.05 -23.60 18.08
N PHE A 360 7.31 -24.91 18.11
CA PHE A 360 6.32 -25.91 17.70
C PHE A 360 5.10 -25.96 18.64
N ASP A 361 5.27 -25.61 19.92
CA ASP A 361 4.16 -25.43 20.86
C ASP A 361 3.23 -24.27 20.51
N VAL A 362 3.72 -23.23 19.83
CA VAL A 362 2.84 -22.18 19.28
C VAL A 362 1.86 -22.79 18.27
N VAL A 363 2.35 -23.63 17.37
CA VAL A 363 1.50 -24.33 16.38
C VAL A 363 0.55 -25.30 17.07
N ARG A 364 1.06 -26.10 18.02
CA ARG A 364 0.25 -27.05 18.80
C ARG A 364 -0.92 -26.38 19.51
N ARG A 365 -0.67 -25.24 20.17
CA ARG A 365 -1.71 -24.46 20.88
C ARG A 365 -2.75 -23.86 19.92
N ALA A 366 -2.31 -23.40 18.75
CA ALA A 366 -3.22 -22.82 17.77
C ALA A 366 -4.12 -23.86 17.10
N VAL A 367 -3.62 -25.08 16.87
CA VAL A 367 -4.42 -26.20 16.36
C VAL A 367 -5.34 -26.77 17.45
N GLY A 368 -4.84 -26.88 18.70
CA GLY A 368 -5.62 -27.44 19.81
C GLY A 368 -6.01 -28.90 19.55
N ASP A 369 -7.29 -29.21 19.69
CA ASP A 369 -7.88 -30.51 19.34
C ASP A 369 -8.17 -30.68 17.83
N GLY A 370 -7.98 -29.61 17.05
CA GLY A 370 -8.29 -29.54 15.63
C GLY A 370 -9.80 -29.44 15.32
N GLU A 371 -10.67 -29.33 16.32
CA GLU A 371 -12.13 -29.33 16.12
C GLU A 371 -12.68 -27.92 15.83
N ARG A 372 -11.89 -26.86 16.03
CA ARG A 372 -12.31 -25.46 15.86
C ARG A 372 -11.82 -24.83 14.54
N ASP A 373 -11.10 -23.72 14.64
CA ASP A 373 -10.80 -22.77 13.58
C ASP A 373 -9.59 -23.13 12.70
N LEU A 374 -8.80 -24.12 13.12
CA LEU A 374 -7.60 -24.58 12.43
C LEU A 374 -7.50 -26.11 12.53
N PRO A 375 -7.96 -26.86 11.51
CA PRO A 375 -8.09 -28.31 11.61
C PRO A 375 -6.76 -29.05 11.79
N GLY A 376 -5.75 -28.66 11.03
CA GLY A 376 -4.42 -29.22 11.16
C GLY A 376 -3.34 -28.40 10.49
N ALA A 377 -2.09 -28.73 10.82
CA ALA A 377 -0.91 -28.05 10.31
C ALA A 377 0.29 -28.98 10.23
N VAL A 378 1.21 -28.68 9.31
CA VAL A 378 2.57 -29.21 9.30
C VAL A 378 3.54 -28.04 9.25
N ALA A 379 4.49 -28.00 10.18
CA ALA A 379 5.47 -26.93 10.30
C ALA A 379 6.91 -27.48 10.26
N ALA A 380 7.83 -26.71 9.68
CA ALA A 380 9.25 -27.02 9.66
C ALA A 380 10.09 -25.75 9.63
N ILE A 381 11.35 -25.89 10.05
CA ILE A 381 12.37 -24.84 10.00
C ILE A 381 13.49 -25.34 9.09
N VAL A 382 13.98 -24.48 8.23
CA VAL A 382 15.16 -24.72 7.39
C VAL A 382 16.27 -23.83 7.91
N ARG A 383 17.46 -24.38 8.13
CA ARG A 383 18.65 -23.55 8.44
C ARG A 383 19.89 -24.23 7.91
N ASN A 384 20.77 -23.47 7.25
CA ASN A 384 22.03 -23.96 6.68
C ASN A 384 21.86 -25.23 5.81
N GLY A 385 20.80 -25.27 4.99
CA GLY A 385 20.50 -26.41 4.11
C GLY A 385 19.99 -27.68 4.80
N LYS A 386 19.69 -27.62 6.11
CA LYS A 386 19.12 -28.74 6.89
C LYS A 386 17.69 -28.41 7.37
N ILE A 387 16.91 -29.46 7.66
CA ILE A 387 15.53 -29.36 8.16
C ILE A 387 15.48 -29.71 9.65
N ILE A 388 14.69 -28.94 10.40
CA ILE A 388 14.31 -29.16 11.79
C ILE A 388 12.79 -29.32 11.85
N GLY A 389 12.32 -30.35 12.56
CA GLY A 389 10.97 -30.87 12.39
C GLY A 389 10.99 -31.94 11.29
N PRO A 390 10.08 -31.92 10.31
CA PRO A 390 8.75 -31.34 10.35
C PRO A 390 7.90 -31.93 11.48
N ARG A 391 6.93 -31.16 11.97
CA ARG A 391 5.97 -31.61 12.99
C ARG A 391 4.56 -31.46 12.45
N ALA A 392 3.74 -32.48 12.65
CA ALA A 392 2.35 -32.53 12.21
C ALA A 392 1.40 -32.41 13.42
N PHE A 393 0.30 -31.70 13.23
CA PHE A 393 -0.67 -31.38 14.27
C PHE A 393 -2.10 -31.50 13.70
N GLY A 394 -3.02 -32.04 14.50
CA GLY A 394 -4.45 -32.09 14.17
C GLY A 394 -4.79 -33.03 13.01
N TRP A 395 -5.74 -32.60 12.17
CA TRP A 395 -6.41 -33.43 11.17
C TRP A 395 -6.12 -32.95 9.74
N ALA A 396 -5.67 -33.86 8.88
CA ALA A 396 -5.62 -33.65 7.43
C ALA A 396 -7.04 -33.56 6.83
N SER A 397 -7.98 -34.27 7.42
CA SER A 397 -9.41 -34.21 7.09
C SER A 397 -10.21 -34.53 8.36
N ARG A 398 -11.24 -33.73 8.67
CA ARG A 398 -12.20 -34.02 9.76
C ARG A 398 -13.45 -34.70 9.22
N GLU A 399 -13.82 -34.30 8.00
CA GLU A 399 -14.95 -34.80 7.23
C GLU A 399 -14.58 -34.76 5.74
N PRO A 400 -15.16 -35.63 4.90
CA PRO A 400 -16.09 -36.70 5.24
C PRO A 400 -15.44 -37.87 6.02
N GLU A 401 -14.11 -37.95 6.02
CA GLU A 401 -13.34 -38.99 6.72
C GLU A 401 -12.34 -38.33 7.68
N ARG A 402 -12.22 -38.87 8.89
CA ARG A 402 -11.23 -38.41 9.87
C ARG A 402 -9.86 -38.99 9.56
N ILE A 403 -8.93 -38.15 9.11
CA ILE A 403 -7.56 -38.52 8.77
C ILE A 403 -6.60 -37.64 9.57
N ALA A 404 -5.72 -38.28 10.33
CA ALA A 404 -4.70 -37.59 11.12
C ALA A 404 -3.69 -36.88 10.22
N MET A 405 -3.23 -35.70 10.64
CA MET A 405 -2.18 -34.97 9.94
C MET A 405 -0.84 -35.71 10.06
N THR A 406 -0.08 -35.77 8.97
CA THR A 406 1.27 -36.38 8.97
C THR A 406 2.30 -35.45 8.33
N PRO A 407 3.60 -35.60 8.62
CA PRO A 407 4.64 -34.83 7.94
C PRO A 407 4.68 -35.01 6.41
N ASN A 408 4.04 -36.05 5.87
CA ASN A 408 4.01 -36.34 4.43
C ASN A 408 2.68 -35.90 3.78
N THR A 409 1.81 -35.20 4.51
CA THR A 409 0.57 -34.67 3.98
C THR A 409 0.85 -33.56 2.96
N MET A 410 0.15 -33.64 1.83
CA MET A 410 0.18 -32.66 0.75
C MET A 410 -0.95 -31.64 0.95
N PHE A 411 -0.67 -30.37 0.65
CA PHE A 411 -1.58 -29.25 0.85
C PHE A 411 -1.86 -28.52 -0.45
N ASP A 412 -3.09 -28.02 -0.62
CA ASP A 412 -3.37 -26.95 -1.57
C ASP A 412 -2.62 -25.69 -1.10
N MET A 413 -1.68 -25.23 -1.91
CA MET A 413 -0.75 -24.16 -1.57
C MET A 413 -1.35 -22.77 -1.79
N ALA A 414 -2.53 -22.69 -2.43
CA ALA A 414 -3.19 -21.44 -2.79
C ALA A 414 -2.18 -20.44 -3.39
N SER A 415 -2.14 -19.20 -2.89
CA SER A 415 -1.31 -18.12 -3.42
C SER A 415 0.19 -18.32 -3.27
N LEU A 416 0.69 -19.32 -2.51
CA LEU A 416 2.10 -19.69 -2.59
C LEU A 416 2.50 -20.17 -3.99
N THR A 417 1.54 -20.59 -4.83
CA THR A 417 1.74 -20.89 -6.25
C THR A 417 2.48 -19.76 -6.98
N LYS A 418 2.13 -18.49 -6.69
CA LYS A 418 2.75 -17.31 -7.31
C LYS A 418 4.26 -17.31 -7.16
N VAL A 419 4.74 -17.56 -5.94
CA VAL A 419 6.16 -17.52 -5.63
C VAL A 419 6.84 -18.86 -5.90
N VAL A 420 6.22 -19.99 -5.59
CA VAL A 420 6.85 -21.32 -5.73
C VAL A 420 6.93 -21.78 -7.19
N ALA A 421 5.95 -21.44 -8.03
CA ALA A 421 5.89 -21.87 -9.43
C ALA A 421 6.12 -20.71 -10.42
N THR A 422 5.25 -19.70 -10.41
CA THR A 422 5.22 -18.70 -11.49
C THR A 422 6.42 -17.76 -11.48
N THR A 423 6.76 -17.22 -10.31
CA THR A 423 7.87 -16.26 -10.17
C THR A 423 9.21 -16.83 -10.65
N PRO A 424 9.69 -18.01 -10.21
CA PRO A 424 10.97 -18.55 -10.68
C PRO A 424 10.95 -18.87 -12.18
N VAL A 425 9.82 -19.32 -12.75
CA VAL A 425 9.69 -19.52 -14.20
C VAL A 425 9.85 -18.19 -14.95
N ILE A 426 9.15 -17.14 -14.53
CA ILE A 426 9.26 -15.80 -15.14
C ILE A 426 10.69 -15.26 -15.02
N LEU A 427 11.29 -15.35 -13.83
CA LEU A 427 12.66 -14.88 -13.61
C LEU A 427 13.66 -15.66 -14.46
N ARG A 428 13.45 -16.98 -14.64
CA ARG A 428 14.30 -17.81 -15.50
C ARG A 428 14.19 -17.42 -16.97
N LEU A 429 12.98 -17.20 -17.48
CA LEU A 429 12.77 -16.71 -18.85
C LEU A 429 13.41 -15.32 -19.06
N CYS A 430 13.42 -14.47 -18.02
CA CYS A 430 14.13 -13.19 -18.05
C CYS A 430 15.65 -13.38 -18.14
N GLU A 431 16.24 -14.32 -17.37
CA GLU A 431 17.67 -14.66 -17.47
C GLU A 431 18.07 -15.18 -18.86
N GLU A 432 17.17 -15.94 -19.48
CA GLU A 432 17.35 -16.50 -20.83
C GLU A 432 17.15 -15.46 -21.95
N GLY A 433 16.78 -14.23 -21.59
CA GLY A 433 16.71 -13.11 -22.52
C GLY A 433 15.41 -13.01 -23.30
N TYR A 434 14.35 -13.71 -22.90
CA TYR A 434 13.03 -13.60 -23.55
C TYR A 434 12.44 -12.19 -23.44
N PHE A 435 12.70 -11.51 -22.32
CA PHE A 435 12.19 -10.16 -22.04
C PHE A 435 13.00 -9.47 -20.95
N ARG A 436 12.83 -8.14 -20.84
CA ARG A 436 13.25 -7.34 -19.68
C ARG A 436 12.05 -7.12 -18.75
N LEU A 437 12.33 -6.93 -17.46
CA LEU A 437 11.27 -6.68 -16.47
C LEU A 437 10.42 -5.43 -16.78
N ASP A 438 11.02 -4.42 -17.43
CA ASP A 438 10.33 -3.17 -17.78
C ASP A 438 9.71 -3.21 -19.19
N ASP A 439 9.71 -4.35 -19.87
CA ASP A 439 8.91 -4.53 -21.08
C ASP A 439 7.42 -4.56 -20.71
N ALA A 440 6.61 -3.86 -21.49
CA ALA A 440 5.16 -3.90 -21.35
C ALA A 440 4.61 -5.28 -21.72
N LEU A 441 3.63 -5.80 -20.97
CA LEU A 441 3.00 -7.08 -21.30
C LEU A 441 2.33 -7.04 -22.68
N SER A 442 1.79 -5.88 -23.05
CA SER A 442 1.17 -5.62 -24.37
C SER A 442 2.11 -5.86 -25.56
N ARG A 443 3.43 -5.90 -25.33
CA ARG A 443 4.39 -6.29 -26.36
C ARG A 443 4.24 -7.75 -26.79
N PHE A 444 3.82 -8.62 -25.86
CA PHE A 444 3.69 -10.06 -26.07
C PHE A 444 2.23 -10.48 -26.25
N ILE A 445 1.31 -9.77 -25.61
CA ILE A 445 -0.14 -9.98 -25.68
C ILE A 445 -0.79 -8.64 -26.05
N PRO A 446 -0.85 -8.27 -27.34
CA PRO A 446 -1.32 -6.95 -27.78
C PRO A 446 -2.69 -6.55 -27.24
N GLU A 447 -3.61 -7.52 -27.13
CA GLU A 447 -4.96 -7.35 -26.63
C GLU A 447 -4.99 -6.86 -25.17
N PHE A 448 -3.96 -7.18 -24.39
CA PHE A 448 -3.84 -6.73 -23.01
C PHE A 448 -3.67 -5.21 -22.90
N GLY A 449 -3.12 -4.54 -23.92
CA GLY A 449 -2.87 -3.09 -23.90
C GLY A 449 -4.14 -2.21 -23.88
N GLN A 450 -5.32 -2.80 -24.07
CA GLN A 450 -6.60 -2.10 -24.05
C GLN A 450 -6.90 -1.47 -22.67
N GLY A 451 -7.80 -0.48 -22.62
CA GLY A 451 -8.26 0.10 -21.34
C GLY A 451 -7.19 0.82 -20.51
N GLY A 452 -6.13 1.35 -21.16
CA GLY A 452 -5.04 2.09 -20.51
C GLY A 452 -3.92 1.21 -19.93
N LYS A 453 -3.92 -0.08 -20.26
CA LYS A 453 -2.97 -1.08 -19.74
C LYS A 453 -1.69 -1.22 -20.57
N ASP A 454 -1.53 -0.43 -21.63
CA ASP A 454 -0.41 -0.46 -22.58
C ASP A 454 0.97 -0.23 -21.92
N LYS A 455 1.00 0.42 -20.76
CA LYS A 455 2.23 0.72 -19.99
C LYS A 455 2.49 -0.23 -18.82
N ILE A 456 1.65 -1.24 -18.60
CA ILE A 456 1.86 -2.20 -17.52
C ILE A 456 3.01 -3.13 -17.91
N THR A 457 4.09 -3.08 -17.14
CA THR A 457 5.28 -3.90 -17.34
C THR A 457 5.21 -5.20 -16.56
N LEU A 458 6.09 -6.15 -16.90
CA LEU A 458 6.22 -7.41 -16.17
C LEU A 458 6.65 -7.18 -14.71
N ARG A 459 7.45 -6.13 -14.45
CA ARG A 459 7.78 -5.67 -13.10
C ARG A 459 6.52 -5.30 -12.35
N HIS A 460 5.65 -4.48 -12.94
CA HIS A 460 4.39 -4.07 -12.28
C HIS A 460 3.48 -5.26 -11.93
N LEU A 461 3.47 -6.32 -12.74
CA LEU A 461 2.72 -7.54 -12.44
C LEU A 461 3.34 -8.30 -11.26
N LEU A 462 4.67 -8.50 -11.26
CA LEU A 462 5.39 -9.19 -10.18
C LEU A 462 5.31 -8.46 -8.84
N THR A 463 5.26 -7.13 -8.85
CA THR A 463 5.23 -6.29 -7.64
C THR A 463 3.81 -5.94 -7.20
N HIS A 464 2.79 -6.40 -7.92
CA HIS A 464 1.40 -6.03 -7.68
C HIS A 464 1.15 -4.50 -7.73
N THR A 465 1.89 -3.77 -8.57
CA THR A 465 1.71 -2.33 -8.78
C THR A 465 1.13 -2.01 -10.16
N SER A 466 0.42 -2.96 -10.76
CA SER A 466 -0.11 -2.85 -12.12
C SER A 466 -1.34 -1.95 -12.27
N GLY A 467 -2.00 -1.61 -11.16
CA GLY A 467 -3.29 -0.92 -11.18
C GLY A 467 -4.47 -1.81 -11.60
N LEU A 468 -4.24 -3.11 -11.82
CA LEU A 468 -5.34 -4.07 -12.04
C LEU A 468 -6.20 -4.21 -10.78
N PRO A 469 -7.51 -4.52 -10.92
CA PRO A 469 -8.35 -4.95 -9.81
C PRO A 469 -7.72 -6.13 -9.05
N ASP A 470 -7.99 -6.22 -7.75
CA ASP A 470 -7.44 -7.27 -6.89
C ASP A 470 -7.95 -8.65 -7.27
N HIS A 471 -9.28 -8.79 -7.43
CA HIS A 471 -9.92 -10.05 -7.75
C HIS A 471 -11.23 -9.84 -8.52
N ILE A 472 -11.55 -10.76 -9.43
CA ILE A 472 -12.83 -10.81 -10.15
C ILE A 472 -13.35 -12.24 -10.09
N ARG A 473 -14.65 -12.37 -9.86
CA ARG A 473 -15.33 -13.66 -9.79
C ARG A 473 -15.73 -14.18 -11.17
N PHE A 474 -14.76 -14.66 -11.95
CA PHE A 474 -15.01 -15.05 -13.35
C PHE A 474 -16.00 -16.22 -13.50
N TRP A 475 -16.01 -17.16 -12.55
CA TRP A 475 -16.95 -18.28 -12.56
C TRP A 475 -18.42 -17.84 -12.39
N GLU A 476 -18.69 -16.75 -11.67
CA GLU A 476 -20.04 -16.19 -11.54
C GLU A 476 -20.49 -15.51 -12.84
N LYS A 477 -19.53 -15.08 -13.67
CA LYS A 477 -19.78 -14.58 -15.03
C LYS A 477 -19.93 -15.71 -16.06
N GLY A 478 -19.76 -16.97 -15.66
CA GLY A 478 -19.78 -18.13 -16.55
C GLY A 478 -18.59 -18.20 -17.52
N LEU A 479 -17.47 -17.56 -17.18
CA LEU A 479 -16.26 -17.52 -18.01
C LEU A 479 -15.30 -18.63 -17.59
N PHE A 480 -14.70 -19.32 -18.56
CA PHE A 480 -13.80 -20.44 -18.35
C PHE A 480 -12.64 -20.42 -19.36
N GLY A 481 -11.48 -20.97 -18.98
CA GLY A 481 -10.31 -21.08 -19.86
C GLY A 481 -9.92 -19.73 -20.51
N ASP A 482 -9.77 -19.73 -21.83
CA ASP A 482 -9.32 -18.56 -22.61
C ASP A 482 -10.30 -17.38 -22.53
N ASP A 483 -11.58 -17.60 -22.23
CA ASP A 483 -12.57 -16.52 -22.05
C ASP A 483 -12.21 -15.63 -20.86
N ILE A 484 -11.58 -16.19 -19.82
CA ILE A 484 -11.08 -15.41 -18.66
C ILE A 484 -9.93 -14.51 -19.09
N ILE A 485 -9.02 -15.02 -19.92
CA ILE A 485 -7.89 -14.24 -20.44
C ILE A 485 -8.40 -13.08 -21.29
N ALA A 486 -9.36 -13.36 -22.19
CA ALA A 486 -10.00 -12.34 -23.01
C ALA A 486 -10.70 -11.27 -22.17
N ASP A 487 -11.43 -11.67 -21.11
CA ASP A 487 -12.08 -10.73 -20.20
C ASP A 487 -11.04 -9.86 -19.48
N ILE A 488 -9.94 -10.44 -18.95
CA ILE A 488 -8.86 -9.66 -18.31
C ILE A 488 -8.26 -8.63 -19.27
N CYS A 489 -8.03 -9.00 -20.53
CA CYS A 489 -7.54 -8.09 -21.56
C CYS A 489 -8.52 -6.92 -21.81
N ALA A 490 -9.82 -7.16 -21.76
CA ALA A 490 -10.85 -6.14 -21.98
C ALA A 490 -11.13 -5.24 -20.76
N LEU A 491 -10.71 -5.63 -19.54
CA LEU A 491 -11.00 -4.87 -18.33
C LEU A 491 -10.37 -3.46 -18.33
N PRO A 492 -11.06 -2.45 -17.80
CA PRO A 492 -10.42 -1.19 -17.46
C PRO A 492 -9.43 -1.37 -16.29
N LEU A 493 -8.47 -0.45 -16.17
CA LEU A 493 -7.68 -0.30 -14.96
C LEU A 493 -8.58 -0.04 -13.74
N GLY A 494 -8.15 -0.50 -12.56
CA GLY A 494 -8.74 -0.10 -11.29
C GLY A 494 -8.35 1.34 -10.93
N GLU A 495 -8.69 1.74 -9.69
CA GLU A 495 -8.49 3.12 -9.23
C GLU A 495 -7.03 3.49 -8.95
N SER A 496 -6.12 2.50 -8.87
CA SER A 496 -4.72 2.72 -8.52
C SER A 496 -3.87 3.12 -9.72
N VAL A 497 -3.03 4.13 -9.54
CA VAL A 497 -2.02 4.52 -10.52
C VAL A 497 -0.98 3.42 -10.69
N VAL A 498 -0.71 3.05 -11.94
CA VAL A 498 0.31 2.07 -12.33
C VAL A 498 1.68 2.50 -11.78
N GLY A 499 2.39 1.58 -11.14
CA GLY A 499 3.72 1.76 -10.55
C GLY A 499 3.74 2.42 -9.17
N LEU A 500 2.62 3.00 -8.70
CA LEU A 500 2.62 3.78 -7.46
C LEU A 500 2.31 2.95 -6.22
N LYS A 501 1.16 2.27 -6.20
CA LYS A 501 0.63 1.58 -5.02
C LYS A 501 0.49 0.10 -5.29
N VAL A 502 0.80 -0.71 -4.27
CA VAL A 502 0.54 -2.14 -4.26
C VAL A 502 -0.95 -2.42 -4.10
N VAL A 503 -1.53 -3.12 -5.08
CA VAL A 503 -2.86 -3.73 -5.07
C VAL A 503 -2.67 -5.21 -5.38
N TYR A 504 -2.87 -6.08 -4.38
CA TYR A 504 -2.61 -7.51 -4.50
C TYR A 504 -3.58 -8.17 -5.49
N SER A 505 -3.18 -8.18 -6.76
CA SER A 505 -4.00 -8.64 -7.89
C SER A 505 -3.66 -10.06 -8.34
N ASP A 506 -4.67 -10.95 -8.32
CA ASP A 506 -4.57 -12.28 -8.91
C ASP A 506 -4.47 -12.23 -10.44
N LEU A 507 -5.13 -11.25 -11.05
CA LEU A 507 -5.23 -11.07 -12.50
C LEU A 507 -3.84 -10.90 -13.12
N GLY A 508 -2.94 -10.18 -12.44
CA GLY A 508 -1.57 -10.02 -12.90
C GLY A 508 -0.80 -11.34 -13.01
N PHE A 509 -1.00 -12.25 -12.05
CA PHE A 509 -0.35 -13.56 -12.08
C PHE A 509 -1.04 -14.56 -13.02
N ILE A 510 -2.35 -14.42 -13.25
CA ILE A 510 -3.05 -15.15 -14.32
C ILE A 510 -2.42 -14.80 -15.68
N MET A 511 -2.25 -13.50 -15.95
CA MET A 511 -1.62 -13.02 -17.19
C MET A 511 -0.14 -13.41 -17.32
N MET A 512 0.58 -13.59 -16.20
CA MET A 512 1.94 -14.14 -16.24
C MET A 512 1.97 -15.62 -16.62
N GLY A 513 0.97 -16.41 -16.19
CA GLY A 513 0.79 -17.77 -16.69
C GLY A 513 0.51 -17.79 -18.19
N GLU A 514 -0.30 -16.85 -18.67
CA GLU A 514 -0.58 -16.68 -20.10
C GLU A 514 0.66 -16.25 -20.90
N LEU A 515 1.46 -15.33 -20.38
CA LEU A 515 2.74 -14.93 -20.99
C LEU A 515 3.66 -16.14 -21.21
N VAL A 516 3.75 -17.03 -20.21
CA VAL A 516 4.52 -18.27 -20.33
C VAL A 516 4.02 -19.12 -21.51
N ARG A 517 2.69 -19.30 -21.62
CA ARG A 517 2.07 -20.05 -22.72
C ARG A 517 2.34 -19.41 -24.07
N VAL A 518 2.22 -18.09 -24.19
CA VAL A 518 2.46 -17.34 -25.43
C VAL A 518 3.92 -17.43 -25.86
N LEU A 519 4.88 -17.31 -24.94
CA LEU A 519 6.30 -17.33 -25.26
C LEU A 519 6.85 -18.72 -25.59
N THR A 520 6.30 -19.77 -24.98
CA THR A 520 6.94 -21.10 -24.99
C THR A 520 6.06 -22.22 -25.54
N GLY A 521 4.75 -21.98 -25.68
CA GLY A 521 3.76 -23.01 -25.97
C GLY A 521 3.49 -23.98 -24.81
N LYS A 522 4.18 -23.83 -23.67
CA LYS A 522 4.02 -24.67 -22.47
C LYS A 522 3.24 -23.96 -21.38
N THR A 523 2.61 -24.73 -20.50
CA THR A 523 1.96 -24.22 -19.30
C THR A 523 2.97 -23.87 -18.20
N VAL A 524 2.57 -23.02 -17.25
CA VAL A 524 3.38 -22.76 -16.05
C VAL A 524 3.65 -24.03 -15.23
N ALA A 525 2.75 -25.01 -15.25
CA ALA A 525 2.95 -26.29 -14.56
C ALA A 525 4.09 -27.11 -15.18
N GLU A 526 4.17 -27.16 -16.51
CA GLU A 526 5.23 -27.86 -17.24
C GLU A 526 6.58 -27.18 -17.02
N LEU A 527 6.65 -25.86 -17.21
CA LEU A 527 7.91 -25.14 -17.00
C LEU A 527 8.35 -25.13 -15.54
N ALA A 528 7.45 -24.99 -14.57
CA ALA A 528 7.83 -25.07 -13.16
C ALA A 528 8.38 -26.46 -12.80
N ARG A 529 7.82 -27.53 -13.40
CA ARG A 529 8.36 -28.89 -13.24
C ARG A 529 9.78 -29.00 -13.80
N GLU A 530 9.98 -28.58 -15.04
CA GLU A 530 11.27 -28.68 -15.74
C GLU A 530 12.37 -27.80 -15.14
N ILE A 531 12.02 -26.55 -14.77
CA ILE A 531 12.99 -25.54 -14.32
C ILE A 531 13.25 -25.66 -12.82
N VAL A 532 12.24 -25.99 -12.01
CA VAL A 532 12.32 -25.89 -10.54
C VAL A 532 12.17 -27.26 -9.88
N PHE A 533 11.08 -27.97 -10.14
CA PHE A 533 10.72 -29.12 -9.29
C PHE A 533 11.62 -30.33 -9.54
N GLU A 534 11.81 -30.75 -10.80
CA GLU A 534 12.69 -31.89 -11.12
C GLU A 534 14.15 -31.61 -10.74
N PRO A 535 14.75 -30.44 -11.07
CA PRO A 535 16.14 -30.17 -10.72
C PRO A 535 16.40 -30.07 -9.21
N LEU A 536 15.39 -29.65 -8.41
CA LEU A 536 15.47 -29.64 -6.95
C LEU A 536 15.01 -30.97 -6.31
N GLY A 537 14.54 -31.92 -7.11
CA GLY A 537 13.94 -33.17 -6.64
C GLY A 537 12.68 -32.98 -5.80
N MET A 538 11.90 -31.92 -6.05
CA MET A 538 10.60 -31.67 -5.43
C MET A 538 9.54 -32.60 -6.05
N THR A 539 9.69 -33.92 -5.83
CA THR A 539 8.95 -34.97 -6.54
C THR A 539 7.47 -35.05 -6.17
N GLU A 540 7.06 -34.42 -5.08
CA GLU A 540 5.67 -34.44 -4.61
C GLU A 540 4.92 -33.15 -4.99
N THR A 541 5.64 -32.12 -5.43
CA THR A 541 5.06 -30.83 -5.80
C THR A 541 4.49 -30.89 -7.22
N CYS A 542 3.20 -30.63 -7.35
CA CYS A 542 2.53 -30.72 -8.64
C CYS A 542 1.26 -29.85 -8.70
N PHE A 543 0.79 -29.61 -9.92
CA PHE A 543 -0.59 -29.20 -10.16
C PHE A 543 -1.42 -30.45 -10.48
N LYS A 544 -2.71 -30.43 -10.15
CA LYS A 544 -3.65 -31.56 -10.38
C LYS A 544 -3.08 -32.90 -9.88
N PRO A 545 -2.92 -33.05 -8.55
CA PRO A 545 -2.40 -34.30 -7.99
C PRO A 545 -3.26 -35.49 -8.43
N ASP A 546 -2.61 -36.64 -8.60
CA ASP A 546 -3.29 -37.89 -8.96
C ASP A 546 -4.39 -38.22 -7.93
N PRO A 547 -5.65 -38.47 -8.34
CA PRO A 547 -6.75 -38.75 -7.42
C PRO A 547 -6.49 -39.93 -6.46
N SER A 548 -5.64 -40.89 -6.83
CA SER A 548 -5.23 -41.99 -5.94
C SER A 548 -4.47 -41.52 -4.70
N LEU A 549 -3.89 -40.31 -4.74
CA LEU A 549 -3.18 -39.68 -3.62
C LEU A 549 -4.12 -38.98 -2.63
N ARG A 550 -5.45 -38.99 -2.84
CA ARG A 550 -6.41 -38.29 -1.98
C ARG A 550 -6.17 -38.49 -0.48
N HIS A 551 -5.93 -39.71 -0.03
CA HIS A 551 -5.65 -40.04 1.39
C HIS A 551 -4.38 -39.38 1.96
N ARG A 552 -3.48 -38.90 1.10
CA ARG A 552 -2.26 -38.15 1.46
C ARG A 552 -2.43 -36.64 1.33
N ILE A 553 -3.55 -36.16 0.80
CA ILE A 553 -3.82 -34.73 0.60
C ILE A 553 -4.72 -34.27 1.74
N ALA A 554 -4.46 -33.09 2.30
CA ALA A 554 -5.37 -32.48 3.25
C ALA A 554 -6.66 -32.05 2.53
N ALA A 555 -7.83 -32.36 3.11
CA ALA A 555 -9.09 -31.82 2.64
C ALA A 555 -9.05 -30.29 2.78
N THR A 556 -9.39 -29.55 1.71
CA THR A 556 -9.17 -28.11 1.66
C THR A 556 -10.38 -27.33 2.12
N GLU A 557 -11.51 -27.42 1.43
CA GLU A 557 -12.67 -26.54 1.66
C GLU A 557 -13.98 -27.24 1.26
N TYR A 558 -15.05 -27.08 2.06
CA TYR A 558 -16.40 -27.41 1.58
C TYR A 558 -16.95 -26.27 0.72
N ARG A 559 -17.29 -26.57 -0.53
CA ARG A 559 -17.84 -25.63 -1.49
C ARG A 559 -19.33 -25.87 -1.66
N ALA A 560 -20.14 -24.98 -1.08
CA ALA A 560 -21.59 -25.09 -1.07
C ALA A 560 -22.19 -25.00 -2.49
N ASP A 561 -21.60 -24.18 -3.35
CA ASP A 561 -21.98 -24.03 -4.77
C ASP A 561 -21.71 -25.30 -5.61
N LEU A 562 -20.76 -26.14 -5.18
CA LEU A 562 -20.46 -27.42 -5.83
C LEU A 562 -21.02 -28.64 -5.07
N GLY A 563 -21.58 -28.43 -3.87
CA GLY A 563 -22.07 -29.49 -2.99
C GLY A 563 -21.01 -30.53 -2.58
N LYS A 564 -19.72 -30.16 -2.58
CA LYS A 564 -18.62 -31.11 -2.30
C LYS A 564 -17.47 -30.49 -1.52
N ILE A 565 -16.67 -31.36 -0.89
CA ILE A 565 -15.37 -31.00 -0.31
C ILE A 565 -14.32 -31.03 -1.42
N MET A 566 -13.64 -29.90 -1.60
CA MET A 566 -12.47 -29.78 -2.45
C MET A 566 -11.32 -30.55 -1.83
N TRP A 567 -10.92 -31.65 -2.47
CA TRP A 567 -9.93 -32.58 -1.95
C TRP A 567 -9.08 -33.16 -3.07
N GLY A 568 -7.84 -32.68 -3.21
CA GLY A 568 -6.98 -32.97 -4.36
C GLY A 568 -7.34 -32.16 -5.62
N GLU A 569 -8.29 -31.25 -5.51
CA GLU A 569 -8.65 -30.26 -6.52
C GLU A 569 -8.40 -28.87 -5.93
N VAL A 570 -7.94 -27.93 -6.76
CA VAL A 570 -7.69 -26.54 -6.31
C VAL A 570 -8.97 -25.92 -5.76
N HIS A 571 -8.86 -25.26 -4.61
CA HIS A 571 -10.02 -24.63 -3.97
C HIS A 571 -10.36 -23.26 -4.59
N ASP A 572 -9.35 -22.55 -5.10
CA ASP A 572 -9.48 -21.24 -5.75
C ASP A 572 -10.34 -21.35 -7.01
N GLU A 573 -11.41 -20.58 -7.02
CA GLU A 573 -12.45 -20.61 -8.04
C GLU A 573 -11.93 -20.24 -9.43
N ASN A 574 -11.09 -19.21 -9.52
CA ASN A 574 -10.56 -18.76 -10.80
C ASN A 574 -9.55 -19.77 -11.35
N ALA A 575 -8.70 -20.34 -10.50
CA ALA A 575 -7.80 -21.40 -10.91
C ALA A 575 -8.57 -22.65 -11.35
N LEU A 576 -9.65 -23.02 -10.66
CA LEU A 576 -10.53 -24.11 -11.08
C LEU A 576 -11.18 -23.82 -12.44
N ALA A 577 -11.68 -22.59 -12.65
CA ALA A 577 -12.29 -22.15 -13.91
C ALA A 577 -11.28 -22.06 -15.07
N LEU A 578 -9.99 -21.84 -14.78
CA LEU A 578 -8.86 -21.97 -15.71
C LEU A 578 -8.41 -23.44 -15.89
N GLY A 579 -9.21 -24.40 -15.41
CA GLY A 579 -8.95 -25.82 -15.56
C GLY A 579 -7.90 -26.36 -14.60
N GLY A 580 -7.62 -25.71 -13.46
CA GLY A 580 -6.79 -26.21 -12.36
C GLY A 580 -5.29 -25.90 -12.45
N VAL A 581 -4.83 -25.20 -13.49
CA VAL A 581 -3.45 -24.74 -13.65
C VAL A 581 -3.47 -23.24 -13.95
N ALA A 582 -3.09 -22.41 -12.98
CA ALA A 582 -3.06 -20.97 -13.13
C ALA A 582 -1.81 -20.36 -12.49
N GLY A 583 -1.40 -19.18 -12.96
CA GLY A 583 -0.22 -18.52 -12.43
C GLY A 583 -0.38 -18.02 -10.99
N HIS A 584 -1.62 -17.83 -10.51
CA HIS A 584 -1.90 -17.29 -9.18
C HIS A 584 -2.20 -18.36 -8.11
N ALA A 585 -2.69 -19.55 -8.50
CA ALA A 585 -3.10 -20.65 -7.63
C ALA A 585 -3.14 -22.01 -8.37
N GLY A 586 -3.28 -23.13 -7.65
CA GLY A 586 -3.39 -24.48 -8.22
C GLY A 586 -2.27 -25.45 -7.84
N LEU A 587 -1.22 -24.97 -7.21
CA LEU A 587 -0.11 -25.80 -6.76
C LEU A 587 -0.47 -26.61 -5.52
N PHE A 588 -0.06 -27.87 -5.50
CA PHE A 588 -0.04 -28.73 -4.33
C PHE A 588 1.41 -29.08 -3.96
N SER A 589 1.73 -29.10 -2.67
CA SER A 589 3.08 -29.44 -2.21
C SER A 589 3.07 -30.02 -0.80
N THR A 590 4.23 -30.54 -0.38
CA THR A 590 4.49 -31.01 0.97
C THR A 590 5.47 -30.08 1.68
N VAL A 591 5.56 -30.20 3.00
CA VAL A 591 6.55 -29.46 3.79
C VAL A 591 7.98 -29.77 3.35
N TRP A 592 8.25 -31.02 2.93
CA TRP A 592 9.58 -31.47 2.52
C TRP A 592 10.07 -30.75 1.27
N ASP A 593 9.23 -30.69 0.24
CA ASP A 593 9.55 -30.01 -1.00
C ASP A 593 9.61 -28.49 -0.82
N THR A 594 8.71 -27.94 -0.01
CA THR A 594 8.73 -26.50 0.32
C THR A 594 10.01 -26.12 1.07
N CYS A 595 10.55 -27.01 1.92
CA CYS A 595 11.84 -26.79 2.58
C CYS A 595 13.02 -26.78 1.60
N LYS A 596 13.02 -27.65 0.58
CA LYS A 596 14.04 -27.62 -0.50
C LYS A 596 14.02 -26.29 -1.24
N TYR A 597 12.81 -25.84 -1.59
CA TYR A 597 12.61 -24.58 -2.26
C TYR A 597 13.12 -23.40 -1.40
N ALA A 598 12.79 -23.38 -0.11
CA ALA A 598 13.31 -22.39 0.84
C ALA A 598 14.85 -22.40 0.91
N ALA A 599 15.46 -23.59 1.00
CA ALA A 599 16.91 -23.74 1.03
C ALA A 599 17.59 -23.24 -0.26
N MET A 600 16.99 -23.48 -1.44
CA MET A 600 17.49 -22.97 -2.72
C MET A 600 17.51 -21.43 -2.74
N TRP A 601 16.46 -20.79 -2.22
CA TRP A 601 16.38 -19.33 -2.12
C TRP A 601 17.40 -18.76 -1.13
N LEU A 602 17.54 -19.37 0.04
CA LEU A 602 18.58 -18.99 1.03
C LEU A 602 19.99 -19.21 0.48
N GLY A 603 20.18 -20.20 -0.40
CA GLY A 603 21.42 -20.49 -1.11
C GLY A 603 21.67 -19.63 -2.36
N GLU A 604 21.07 -18.45 -2.46
CA GLU A 604 21.17 -17.52 -3.60
C GLU A 604 20.92 -18.19 -4.97
N GLY A 605 19.87 -19.01 -5.05
CA GLY A 605 19.39 -19.61 -6.29
C GLY A 605 19.98 -21.00 -6.57
N GLN A 606 20.69 -21.59 -5.60
CA GLN A 606 21.37 -22.87 -5.74
C GLN A 606 21.11 -23.79 -4.54
N LEU A 607 20.97 -25.08 -4.80
CA LEU A 607 20.92 -26.13 -3.78
C LEU A 607 21.71 -27.36 -4.25
N ASN A 608 22.58 -27.91 -3.38
CA ASN A 608 23.34 -29.13 -3.64
C ASN A 608 24.09 -29.16 -4.99
N GLY A 609 24.64 -28.02 -5.42
CA GLY A 609 25.32 -27.89 -6.71
C GLY A 609 24.40 -27.54 -7.88
N THR A 610 23.09 -27.79 -7.79
CA THR A 610 22.11 -27.43 -8.82
C THR A 610 21.69 -25.97 -8.71
N ARG A 611 21.95 -25.18 -9.76
CA ARG A 611 21.56 -23.77 -9.85
C ARG A 611 20.25 -23.64 -10.63
N ILE A 612 19.26 -23.02 -10.02
CA ILE A 612 17.95 -22.73 -10.62
C ILE A 612 17.89 -21.27 -11.10
N LEU A 613 18.36 -20.35 -10.27
CA LEU A 613 18.44 -18.92 -10.57
C LEU A 613 19.87 -18.42 -10.29
N SER A 614 20.31 -17.40 -11.02
CA SER A 614 21.56 -16.71 -10.67
C SER A 614 21.40 -15.96 -9.35
N SER A 615 22.53 -15.76 -8.64
CA SER A 615 22.54 -14.95 -7.42
C SER A 615 22.14 -13.50 -7.69
N SER A 616 22.44 -12.96 -8.88
CA SER A 616 21.99 -11.64 -9.30
C SER A 616 20.46 -11.54 -9.36
N THR A 617 19.82 -12.54 -9.94
CA THR A 617 18.36 -12.61 -10.03
C THR A 617 17.72 -12.77 -8.67
N VAL A 618 18.25 -13.63 -7.80
CA VAL A 618 17.74 -13.79 -6.43
C VAL A 618 17.87 -12.48 -5.64
N ARG A 619 19.05 -11.85 -5.65
CA ARG A 619 19.26 -10.56 -4.98
C ARG A 619 18.34 -9.47 -5.52
N THR A 620 18.12 -9.43 -6.83
CA THR A 620 17.17 -8.48 -7.44
C THR A 620 15.74 -8.78 -7.01
N ALA A 621 15.33 -10.06 -6.96
CA ALA A 621 13.97 -10.44 -6.63
C ALA A 621 13.57 -10.11 -5.19
N ILE A 622 14.52 -10.08 -4.26
CA ILE A 622 14.28 -9.79 -2.83
C ILE A 622 14.54 -8.32 -2.45
N GLN A 623 14.91 -7.47 -3.40
CA GLN A 623 14.98 -6.03 -3.20
C GLN A 623 13.60 -5.39 -3.26
N GLU A 624 13.44 -4.21 -2.69
CA GLU A 624 12.19 -3.45 -2.76
C GLU A 624 12.03 -2.77 -4.12
N HIS A 625 10.91 -3.05 -4.79
CA HIS A 625 10.56 -2.48 -6.09
C HIS A 625 9.28 -1.63 -6.06
N ALA A 626 8.52 -1.66 -4.96
CA ALA A 626 7.31 -0.84 -4.82
C ALA A 626 7.63 0.54 -4.26
N ALA A 627 6.99 1.58 -4.83
CA ALA A 627 7.19 2.96 -4.39
C ALA A 627 6.41 3.31 -3.11
N ALA A 628 5.24 2.68 -2.90
CA ALA A 628 4.39 2.92 -1.73
C ALA A 628 3.52 1.70 -1.38
N GLY A 629 3.14 1.61 -0.10
CA GLY A 629 2.26 0.56 0.42
C GLY A 629 3.03 -0.59 1.06
N GLU A 630 2.58 -1.82 0.82
CA GLU A 630 3.28 -3.03 1.26
C GLU A 630 4.63 -3.15 0.54
N ARG A 631 5.69 -3.50 1.28
CA ARG A 631 7.02 -3.67 0.69
C ARG A 631 7.03 -4.93 -0.18
N ARG A 632 7.38 -4.77 -1.46
CA ARG A 632 7.32 -5.85 -2.47
C ARG A 632 8.63 -6.04 -3.19
N GLY A 633 9.03 -7.31 -3.27
CA GLY A 633 10.02 -7.81 -4.21
C GLY A 633 9.37 -8.23 -5.52
N LEU A 634 10.13 -8.93 -6.37
CA LEU A 634 9.58 -9.57 -7.56
C LEU A 634 8.85 -10.86 -7.14
N GLY A 635 7.52 -10.81 -7.07
CA GLY A 635 6.64 -11.87 -6.57
C GLY A 635 6.58 -11.99 -5.04
N TRP A 636 7.64 -11.58 -4.35
CA TRP A 636 7.79 -11.71 -2.91
C TRP A 636 7.15 -10.56 -2.12
N MET A 637 6.59 -10.86 -0.94
CA MET A 637 6.42 -9.87 0.13
C MET A 637 7.76 -9.69 0.84
N LEU A 638 8.09 -8.46 1.23
CA LEU A 638 9.23 -8.16 2.10
C LEU A 638 8.73 -7.80 3.50
N LYS A 639 9.60 -7.90 4.51
CA LYS A 639 9.25 -7.45 5.87
C LYS A 639 8.81 -5.99 5.85
N SER A 640 7.55 -5.74 6.25
CA SER A 640 6.98 -4.39 6.38
C SER A 640 7.18 -3.84 7.80
N PRO A 641 7.40 -2.52 7.99
CA PRO A 641 7.64 -1.92 9.30
C PRO A 641 6.41 -1.90 10.24
N THR A 642 5.20 -2.14 9.73
CA THR A 642 3.96 -2.08 10.54
C THR A 642 3.38 -3.46 10.82
N PHE A 643 3.07 -4.22 9.78
CA PHE A 643 2.52 -5.57 9.88
C PHE A 643 3.24 -6.49 8.91
N SER A 644 3.85 -7.54 9.44
CA SER A 644 4.54 -8.57 8.65
C SER A 644 3.99 -9.95 9.00
N SER A 645 3.51 -10.69 7.99
CA SER A 645 3.07 -12.07 8.22
C SER A 645 4.22 -13.02 8.57
N GLY A 646 5.46 -12.60 8.35
CA GLY A 646 6.68 -13.31 8.75
C GLY A 646 7.14 -13.01 10.17
N GLY A 647 6.37 -12.23 10.94
CA GLY A 647 6.71 -11.88 12.32
C GLY A 647 7.50 -10.59 12.46
N ASP A 648 7.73 -10.23 13.72
CA ASP A 648 8.37 -9.01 14.18
C ASP A 648 9.91 -9.17 14.23
N PHE A 649 10.39 -10.38 14.54
CA PHE A 649 11.80 -10.68 14.81
C PHE A 649 12.62 -11.15 13.60
N ILE A 650 12.01 -11.30 12.42
CA ILE A 650 12.74 -11.52 11.16
C ILE A 650 13.50 -10.24 10.75
N SER A 651 14.56 -10.37 9.96
CA SER A 651 15.37 -9.23 9.48
C SER A 651 14.63 -8.37 8.44
N ASP A 652 15.11 -7.14 8.21
CA ASP A 652 14.53 -6.22 7.20
C ASP A 652 14.72 -6.70 5.76
N ARG A 653 15.66 -7.66 5.55
CA ARG A 653 15.91 -8.34 4.28
C ARG A 653 15.08 -9.61 4.12
N ALA A 654 14.30 -10.00 5.13
CA ALA A 654 13.45 -11.17 5.04
C ALA A 654 12.31 -10.98 4.04
N TYR A 655 11.98 -12.08 3.37
CA TYR A 655 10.98 -12.13 2.31
C TYR A 655 10.15 -13.40 2.43
N GLY A 656 8.93 -13.36 1.93
CA GLY A 656 8.04 -14.51 2.03
C GLY A 656 6.72 -14.32 1.30
N HIS A 657 5.84 -15.30 1.47
CA HIS A 657 4.48 -15.24 0.95
C HIS A 657 3.52 -16.07 1.83
N THR A 658 2.22 -15.83 1.68
CA THR A 658 1.14 -16.58 2.34
C THR A 658 0.14 -17.15 1.33
N GLY A 659 -0.52 -18.27 1.65
CA GLY A 659 -1.64 -18.81 0.87
C GLY A 659 -2.97 -18.70 1.61
N PHE A 660 -4.08 -18.55 0.89
CA PHE A 660 -5.40 -18.40 1.51
C PHE A 660 -5.82 -19.61 2.37
N THR A 661 -5.37 -20.81 2.01
CA THR A 661 -5.52 -22.08 2.76
C THR A 661 -4.76 -22.12 4.09
N GLY A 662 -4.06 -21.03 4.44
CA GLY A 662 -3.34 -20.85 5.69
C GLY A 662 -1.85 -21.20 5.61
N THR A 663 -1.40 -21.70 4.46
CA THR A 663 0.01 -21.95 4.16
C THR A 663 0.85 -20.66 4.20
N SER A 664 2.14 -20.79 4.49
CA SER A 664 3.11 -19.71 4.50
C SER A 664 4.54 -20.21 4.35
N LEU A 665 5.36 -19.43 3.65
CA LEU A 665 6.79 -19.61 3.51
C LEU A 665 7.46 -18.24 3.71
N TRP A 666 8.39 -18.17 4.65
CA TRP A 666 9.25 -17.00 4.88
C TRP A 666 10.71 -17.42 4.94
N CYS A 667 11.59 -16.59 4.39
CA CYS A 667 13.04 -16.77 4.39
C CYS A 667 13.70 -15.50 4.91
N ASP A 668 14.59 -15.67 5.87
CA ASP A 668 15.45 -14.62 6.41
C ASP A 668 16.90 -14.92 5.99
N PRO A 669 17.44 -14.19 4.99
CA PRO A 669 18.79 -14.43 4.51
C PRO A 669 19.87 -14.00 5.50
N ASP A 670 19.57 -13.10 6.42
CA ASP A 670 20.55 -12.60 7.41
C ASP A 670 20.75 -13.62 8.53
N ALA A 671 19.67 -14.29 8.97
CA ALA A 671 19.74 -15.39 9.93
C ALA A 671 20.01 -16.77 9.29
N GLY A 672 19.87 -16.86 7.96
CA GLY A 672 19.94 -18.12 7.21
C GLY A 672 18.77 -19.06 7.51
N VAL A 673 17.60 -18.52 7.87
CA VAL A 673 16.44 -19.28 8.37
C VAL A 673 15.30 -19.27 7.34
N GLY A 674 14.75 -20.45 7.06
CA GLY A 674 13.48 -20.62 6.35
C GLY A 674 12.40 -21.15 7.30
N ILE A 675 11.20 -20.62 7.20
CA ILE A 675 10.07 -20.92 8.07
C ILE A 675 8.91 -21.38 7.20
N VAL A 676 8.54 -22.65 7.33
CA VAL A 676 7.49 -23.28 6.54
C VAL A 676 6.34 -23.68 7.46
N LEU A 677 5.14 -23.19 7.15
CA LEU A 677 3.91 -23.56 7.86
C LEU A 677 2.82 -23.87 6.83
N LEU A 678 2.41 -25.12 6.74
CA LEU A 678 1.34 -25.56 5.84
C LEU A 678 0.12 -25.96 6.65
N THR A 679 -1.07 -25.51 6.25
CA THR A 679 -2.31 -25.77 6.99
C THR A 679 -3.46 -26.02 6.01
N ASN A 680 -4.54 -26.62 6.49
CA ASN A 680 -5.83 -26.73 5.79
C ASN A 680 -6.88 -25.83 6.46
N ARG A 681 -6.55 -24.57 6.75
CA ARG A 681 -7.38 -23.69 7.60
C ARG A 681 -8.82 -23.57 7.09
N VAL A 682 -9.01 -23.57 5.76
CA VAL A 682 -10.29 -23.31 5.11
C VAL A 682 -11.21 -24.53 5.14
N HIS A 683 -10.74 -25.66 5.68
CA HIS A 683 -11.56 -26.83 5.97
C HIS A 683 -12.50 -26.57 7.16
N ALA A 684 -12.23 -25.52 7.95
CA ALA A 684 -13.17 -24.97 8.94
C ALA A 684 -14.04 -23.83 8.37
N GLY A 685 -13.97 -23.58 7.06
CA GLY A 685 -14.60 -22.44 6.39
C GLY A 685 -13.70 -21.21 6.31
N ARG A 686 -14.11 -20.25 5.47
CA ARG A 686 -13.30 -19.06 5.15
C ARG A 686 -13.24 -18.01 6.27
N ALA A 687 -14.22 -18.00 7.18
CA ALA A 687 -14.42 -16.93 8.16
C ALA A 687 -13.35 -16.86 9.28
N SER A 688 -12.72 -17.99 9.61
CA SER A 688 -11.67 -18.03 10.64
C SER A 688 -10.47 -17.17 10.24
N ASN A 689 -9.83 -16.50 11.20
CA ASN A 689 -8.55 -15.79 10.99
C ASN A 689 -7.37 -16.45 11.72
N ALA A 690 -7.55 -17.70 12.21
CA ALA A 690 -6.57 -18.37 13.06
C ALA A 690 -5.17 -18.46 12.43
N ALA A 691 -5.09 -18.83 11.14
CA ALA A 691 -3.81 -18.93 10.43
C ALA A 691 -3.12 -17.56 10.24
N ILE A 692 -3.88 -16.48 10.09
CA ILE A 692 -3.32 -15.12 9.91
C ILE A 692 -2.52 -14.72 11.14
N ARG A 693 -3.04 -15.01 12.34
CA ARG A 693 -2.36 -14.72 13.60
C ARG A 693 -1.25 -15.73 13.91
N LEU A 694 -1.43 -17.01 13.56
CA LEU A 694 -0.45 -18.06 13.83
C LEU A 694 0.89 -17.82 13.13
N ARG A 695 0.88 -17.41 11.85
CA ARG A 695 2.12 -17.25 11.05
C ARG A 695 3.18 -16.37 11.71
N PRO A 696 2.90 -15.09 12.05
CA PRO A 696 3.91 -14.23 12.68
C PRO A 696 4.29 -14.73 14.09
N MET A 697 3.36 -15.33 14.84
CA MET A 697 3.67 -15.88 16.16
C MET A 697 4.64 -17.07 16.09
N PHE A 698 4.42 -17.98 15.14
CA PHE A 698 5.33 -19.10 14.91
C PHE A 698 6.69 -18.59 14.44
N ALA A 699 6.71 -17.65 13.48
CA ALA A 699 7.95 -17.08 12.99
C ALA A 699 8.76 -16.36 14.08
N ASN A 700 8.11 -15.57 14.94
CA ASN A 700 8.75 -14.96 16.11
C ASN A 700 9.38 -15.99 17.04
N ALA A 701 8.67 -17.08 17.33
CA ALA A 701 9.20 -18.12 18.20
C ALA A 701 10.39 -18.86 17.57
N VAL A 702 10.36 -19.08 16.24
CA VAL A 702 11.49 -19.65 15.50
C VAL A 702 12.70 -18.72 15.55
N MET A 703 12.52 -17.43 15.27
CA MET A 703 13.60 -16.45 15.30
C MET A 703 14.19 -16.28 16.71
N ALA A 704 13.36 -16.38 17.76
CA ALA A 704 13.84 -16.38 19.13
C ALA A 704 14.70 -17.61 19.47
N ALA A 705 14.61 -18.71 18.72
CA ALA A 705 15.44 -19.89 18.90
C ALA A 705 16.83 -19.78 18.26
N VAL A 706 17.09 -18.74 17.47
CA VAL A 706 18.41 -18.49 16.88
C VAL A 706 19.41 -18.10 17.96
N VAL A 707 20.51 -18.86 18.05
CA VAL A 707 21.66 -18.57 18.91
C VAL A 707 22.72 -17.88 18.05
N GLU A 708 23.28 -16.77 18.57
CA GLU A 708 24.40 -16.03 17.97
C GLU A 708 25.75 -16.74 18.17
#